data_AF-A0A534D192-F1
#
_entry.id   AF-A0A534D192-F1
#
_cell.length_a   1.000
_cell.length_b   1.000
_cell.length_c   1.000
_cell.angle_alpha   90.00
_cell.angle_beta   90.00
_cell.angle_gamma   90.00
#
_symmetry.space_group_name_H-M   'P 1'
#
loop_
_entity.id
_entity.type
_entity.pdbx_description
1 polymer ?
#
loop_
_entity_poly.entity_id
_entity_poly.type
_entity_poly.pdbx_seq_one_letter_code
_entity_poly.pdbx_strand_id
1 'polypeptide(L)'
;MDDILKKVHEAGLTLKAGCVAPGTWVYTEHGLVTADQAVHEKHQRILCYDVRTHRFEKRAILRHLTTHVPQSEQIRITSQGTTLTTSIRHPVLVYRAGHLGYVRADEVTTADALVRHQLPWTAAADRWLDAWFTGAHLGDGSAYVKKFTYKHTQKAWAARALALGQRLVFKIRAVEREVVQRYAAFFATFAQSRAKAVPAMTLTGTLVWDYTVASFAASRAAALIDGQIGEKSTTLRVPKWIAREPERFFLPFLAGLIDTDGTVNTEHGSATIATACHSFAGELQSLLGLFGVHGSITLRRPRDHMLNGHVVRDRGGAIIKICDSAFLATVAQYMADTGKRNRIRDHASTPGQYDVFQMPAALRAELERETEHLTHVEKQRLGIYHGYHRRERVSRVWIDRWAQRFAPLAELIGFALSLRPVDAIERDLSLSETFFDFTVDRHNNYLAGNNGLAVIHNCGIGYEFSTLRPRGAYVSGAGAYTSGPLSFMDIFDKMCFTISSAGGRRGAQMGTFDIGHPDVMEFIRAKRESGRLRQFNLSLLITDEFMQAVREDCEWKLAFPLSLREYEADKPDLTDAAKFLWREWPVHEGYVVNDEGLVACRIYKTLPARRMWDVIMTSTYDFAEPGFILIDRANEMNNNWWCENIRATNPCVTA
;
A
#
# COMPACT_ATOMS: atom_id res chain seq x y z
N MET A 1 34.88 -17.14 6.54
CA MET A 1 33.86 -16.10 6.81
C MET A 1 32.72 -16.13 5.80
N ASP A 2 32.96 -16.55 4.55
CA ASP A 2 31.94 -16.52 3.48
C ASP A 2 30.82 -17.58 3.57
N ASP A 3 30.97 -18.60 4.41
CA ASP A 3 30.00 -19.72 4.53
C ASP A 3 28.84 -19.46 5.52
N ILE A 4 28.98 -18.46 6.41
CA ILE A 4 27.95 -18.10 7.40
C ILE A 4 26.74 -17.43 6.74
N LEU A 5 26.98 -16.55 5.76
CA LEU A 5 25.91 -15.85 5.05
C LEU A 5 25.08 -16.77 4.16
N LYS A 6 25.68 -17.86 3.68
CA LYS A 6 25.01 -18.88 2.86
C LYS A 6 24.09 -19.76 3.73
N LYS A 7 24.56 -20.18 4.90
CA LYS A 7 23.75 -20.95 5.88
C LYS A 7 22.60 -20.15 6.50
N VAL A 8 22.75 -18.83 6.63
CA VAL A 8 21.65 -17.92 7.04
C VAL A 8 20.53 -17.85 5.99
N HIS A 9 20.85 -18.11 4.72
CA HIS A 9 19.86 -18.12 3.63
C HIS A 9 19.15 -19.48 3.49
N GLU A 10 19.83 -20.58 3.85
CA GLU A 10 19.29 -21.95 3.80
C GLU A 10 18.28 -22.26 4.92
N ALA A 11 18.25 -21.47 6.00
CA ALA A 11 17.42 -21.70 7.19
C ALA A 11 15.94 -21.24 7.10
N GLY A 12 15.33 -21.16 5.91
CA GLY A 12 13.86 -21.11 5.78
C GLY A 12 13.15 -19.91 6.44
N LEU A 13 13.57 -18.68 6.13
CA LEU A 13 13.01 -17.43 6.65
C LEU A 13 11.55 -17.16 6.16
N THR A 14 10.55 -17.52 6.96
CA THR A 14 9.14 -17.16 6.74
C THR A 14 8.75 -15.86 7.50
N LEU A 15 8.26 -14.90 6.74
CA LEU A 15 7.91 -13.54 7.15
C LEU A 15 6.39 -13.46 7.40
N LYS A 16 5.93 -13.05 8.60
CA LYS A 16 4.58 -12.47 8.75
C LYS A 16 4.70 -10.96 8.62
N ALA A 17 4.28 -10.48 7.45
CA ALA A 17 4.48 -9.14 6.95
C ALA A 17 3.14 -8.36 6.90
N GLY A 18 3.20 -7.05 6.68
CA GLY A 18 2.07 -6.16 6.89
C GLY A 18 1.02 -6.23 5.77
N CYS A 19 -0.23 -6.57 6.08
CA CYS A 19 -1.27 -6.79 5.06
C CYS A 19 -2.22 -5.60 4.77
N VAL A 20 -2.87 -5.60 3.60
CA VAL A 20 -3.93 -4.66 3.19
C VAL A 20 -5.20 -5.38 2.73
N ALA A 21 -6.35 -4.73 2.91
CA ALA A 21 -7.65 -5.29 2.55
C ALA A 21 -7.79 -5.52 1.03
N PRO A 22 -8.66 -6.46 0.60
CA PRO A 22 -8.99 -6.64 -0.82
C PRO A 22 -9.54 -5.35 -1.42
N GLY A 23 -9.24 -5.10 -2.70
CA GLY A 23 -9.66 -3.88 -3.39
C GLY A 23 -8.87 -2.63 -3.01
N THR A 24 -7.91 -2.72 -2.08
CA THR A 24 -7.00 -1.60 -1.77
C THR A 24 -6.10 -1.33 -2.96
N TRP A 25 -6.03 -0.09 -3.43
CA TRP A 25 -5.14 0.26 -4.54
C TRP A 25 -3.67 0.26 -4.12
N VAL A 26 -2.83 -0.29 -4.99
CA VAL A 26 -1.36 -0.24 -4.97
C VAL A 26 -0.85 0.31 -6.30
N TYR A 27 0.36 0.85 -6.32
CA TYR A 27 0.96 1.40 -7.54
C TYR A 27 2.16 0.57 -8.00
N THR A 28 2.02 -0.10 -9.14
CA THR A 28 2.98 -1.10 -9.65
C THR A 28 3.64 -0.68 -10.96
N GLU A 29 4.47 -1.51 -11.59
CA GLU A 29 4.94 -1.31 -12.96
C GLU A 29 3.79 -1.21 -13.96
N HIS A 30 2.65 -1.81 -13.61
CA HIS A 30 1.43 -1.80 -14.37
C HIS A 30 0.51 -0.63 -14.00
N GLY A 31 0.99 0.36 -13.24
CA GLY A 31 0.18 1.50 -12.80
C GLY A 31 -0.67 1.17 -11.58
N LEU A 32 -1.79 1.86 -11.40
CA LEU A 32 -2.69 1.67 -10.27
C LEU A 32 -3.53 0.40 -10.47
N VAL A 33 -3.39 -0.56 -9.56
CA VAL A 33 -4.11 -1.84 -9.55
C VAL A 33 -4.52 -2.20 -8.12
N THR A 34 -5.47 -3.12 -7.95
CA THR A 34 -5.81 -3.60 -6.60
C THR A 34 -4.73 -4.53 -6.06
N ALA A 35 -4.57 -4.57 -4.74
CA ALA A 35 -3.58 -5.43 -4.08
C ALA A 35 -3.81 -6.92 -4.39
N ASP A 36 -5.08 -7.36 -4.43
CA ASP A 36 -5.46 -8.69 -4.88
C ASP A 36 -5.00 -8.96 -6.31
N GLN A 37 -5.26 -8.04 -7.25
CA GLN A 37 -4.82 -8.20 -8.63
C GLN A 37 -3.30 -8.32 -8.72
N ALA A 38 -2.55 -7.44 -8.06
CA ALA A 38 -1.09 -7.47 -8.08
C ALA A 38 -0.52 -8.79 -7.53
N VAL A 39 -1.15 -9.37 -6.50
CA VAL A 39 -0.77 -10.68 -5.94
C VAL A 39 -1.09 -11.84 -6.89
N HIS A 40 -2.25 -11.84 -7.53
CA HIS A 40 -2.67 -12.89 -8.45
C HIS A 40 -1.87 -12.85 -9.76
N GLU A 41 -1.66 -11.66 -10.32
CA GLU A 41 -0.95 -11.45 -11.59
C GLU A 41 0.58 -11.44 -11.43
N LYS A 42 1.10 -11.58 -10.19
CA LYS A 42 2.55 -11.64 -9.87
C LYS A 42 3.33 -10.45 -10.45
N HIS A 43 2.89 -9.25 -10.10
CA HIS A 43 3.56 -8.02 -10.51
C HIS A 43 5.02 -7.98 -10.03
N GLN A 44 5.88 -7.34 -10.78
CA GLN A 44 7.32 -7.38 -10.57
C GLN A 44 7.84 -6.20 -9.77
N ARG A 45 7.15 -5.04 -9.78
CA ARG A 45 7.62 -3.85 -9.08
C ARG A 45 6.48 -3.08 -8.42
N ILE A 46 6.76 -2.49 -7.27
CA ILE A 46 5.81 -1.66 -6.52
C ILE A 46 6.45 -0.37 -6.07
N LEU A 47 5.65 0.70 -5.94
CA LEU A 47 6.10 1.98 -5.41
C LEU A 47 6.32 1.88 -3.90
N CYS A 48 7.48 2.36 -3.47
CA CYS A 48 7.94 2.38 -2.08
C CYS A 48 8.30 3.79 -1.66
N TYR A 49 8.57 3.97 -0.36
CA TYR A 49 9.03 5.22 0.22
C TYR A 49 10.33 5.01 0.99
N ASP A 50 11.38 5.69 0.57
CA ASP A 50 12.64 5.73 1.29
C ASP A 50 12.56 6.72 2.46
N VAL A 51 12.49 6.18 3.68
CA VAL A 51 12.41 6.99 4.92
C VAL A 51 13.68 7.84 5.14
N ARG A 52 14.83 7.46 4.57
CA ARG A 52 16.08 8.23 4.74
C ARG A 52 16.18 9.40 3.79
N THR A 53 15.74 9.23 2.54
CA THR A 53 15.84 10.27 1.50
C THR A 53 14.54 11.02 1.27
N HIS A 54 13.44 10.60 1.92
CA HIS A 54 12.08 11.11 1.73
C HIS A 54 11.59 11.03 0.28
N ARG A 55 12.05 10.03 -0.47
CA ARG A 55 11.72 9.86 -1.90
C ARG A 55 10.87 8.63 -2.15
N PHE A 56 10.00 8.75 -3.14
CA PHE A 56 9.21 7.63 -3.66
C PHE A 56 9.95 6.96 -4.81
N GLU A 57 9.99 5.63 -4.83
CA GLU A 57 10.68 4.89 -5.88
C GLU A 57 10.09 3.50 -6.13
N LYS A 58 10.10 3.04 -7.39
CA LYS A 58 9.63 1.69 -7.75
C LYS A 58 10.72 0.65 -7.50
N ARG A 59 10.40 -0.37 -6.72
CA ARG A 59 11.32 -1.44 -6.30
C ARG A 59 10.76 -2.82 -6.63
N ALA A 60 11.63 -3.82 -6.71
CA ALA A 60 11.24 -5.16 -7.10
C ALA A 60 10.42 -5.85 -6.01
N ILE A 61 9.30 -6.48 -6.36
CA ILE A 61 8.55 -7.34 -5.46
C ILE A 61 9.28 -8.68 -5.37
N LEU A 62 9.74 -9.03 -4.17
CA LEU A 62 10.43 -10.28 -3.88
C LEU A 62 9.44 -11.42 -3.59
N ARG A 63 8.31 -11.12 -2.93
CA ARG A 63 7.27 -12.11 -2.60
C ARG A 63 5.89 -11.48 -2.63
N HIS A 64 4.89 -12.28 -3.01
CA HIS A 64 3.48 -11.95 -2.95
C HIS A 64 2.82 -12.84 -1.91
N LEU A 65 2.07 -12.24 -0.99
CA LEU A 65 1.58 -12.90 0.21
C LEU A 65 0.06 -12.71 0.35
N THR A 66 -0.57 -13.67 1.02
CA THR A 66 -1.98 -13.64 1.38
C THR A 66 -2.11 -14.07 2.84
N THR A 67 -2.87 -13.32 3.63
CA THR A 67 -2.96 -13.48 5.09
C THR A 67 -4.42 -13.41 5.53
N HIS A 68 -4.77 -14.20 6.54
CA HIS A 68 -6.07 -14.12 7.20
C HIS A 68 -6.08 -13.03 8.28
N VAL A 69 -7.09 -12.16 8.26
CA VAL A 69 -7.32 -11.10 9.25
C VAL A 69 -8.78 -11.14 9.71
N PRO A 70 -9.05 -11.62 10.94
CA PRO A 70 -10.42 -11.72 11.46
C PRO A 70 -11.04 -10.33 11.62
N GLN A 71 -12.37 -10.24 11.53
CA GLN A 71 -13.10 -8.95 11.60
C GLN A 71 -12.74 -8.09 12.82
N SER A 72 -12.55 -8.71 13.98
CA SER A 72 -12.13 -8.05 15.23
C SER A 72 -10.72 -7.43 15.17
N GLU A 73 -9.91 -7.81 14.19
CA GLU A 73 -8.58 -7.29 13.96
C GLU A 73 -8.50 -6.36 12.76
N GLN A 74 -9.61 -6.06 12.10
CA GLN A 74 -9.64 -5.14 10.96
C GLN A 74 -9.76 -3.68 11.45
N ILE A 75 -8.93 -2.81 10.87
CA ILE A 75 -8.91 -1.38 11.18
C ILE A 75 -8.84 -0.56 9.89
N ARG A 76 -9.56 0.56 9.86
CA ARG A 76 -9.51 1.55 8.79
C ARG A 76 -9.06 2.88 9.38
N ILE A 77 -7.99 3.42 8.80
CA ILE A 77 -7.45 4.74 9.12
C ILE A 77 -7.80 5.68 7.97
N THR A 78 -8.45 6.80 8.29
CA THR A 78 -8.88 7.81 7.32
C THR A 78 -8.04 9.07 7.47
N SER A 79 -7.47 9.55 6.37
CA SER A 79 -6.66 10.76 6.28
C SER A 79 -7.00 11.56 5.01
N GLN A 80 -7.78 12.62 5.18
CA GLN A 80 -8.35 13.48 4.13
C GLN A 80 -9.00 12.71 2.99
N GLY A 81 -9.97 11.87 3.36
CA GLY A 81 -10.72 11.03 2.43
C GLY A 81 -9.96 9.80 1.94
N THR A 82 -8.64 9.74 2.10
CA THR A 82 -7.87 8.51 1.88
C THR A 82 -8.12 7.53 2.99
N THR A 83 -8.42 6.29 2.62
CA THR A 83 -8.62 5.22 3.59
C THR A 83 -7.56 4.15 3.41
N LEU A 84 -6.90 3.81 4.52
CA LEU A 84 -6.00 2.67 4.64
C LEU A 84 -6.70 1.62 5.48
N THR A 85 -6.99 0.46 4.89
CA THR A 85 -7.63 -0.65 5.61
C THR A 85 -6.66 -1.81 5.77
N THR A 86 -6.38 -2.18 7.01
CA THR A 86 -5.30 -3.12 7.39
C THR A 86 -5.67 -3.91 8.67
N SER A 87 -4.76 -4.76 9.15
CA SER A 87 -4.87 -5.40 10.47
C SER A 87 -4.44 -4.42 11.57
N ILE A 88 -5.04 -4.50 12.76
CA ILE A 88 -4.63 -3.74 13.95
C ILE A 88 -3.14 -3.90 14.28
N ARG A 89 -2.54 -5.04 13.91
CA ARG A 89 -1.14 -5.36 14.19
C ARG A 89 -0.17 -4.77 13.18
N HIS A 90 -0.68 -4.22 12.07
CA HIS A 90 0.13 -3.76 10.95
C HIS A 90 0.94 -2.51 11.31
N PRO A 91 2.24 -2.41 10.98
CA PRO A 91 3.03 -1.22 11.20
C PRO A 91 2.79 -0.12 10.13
N VAL A 92 2.25 1.02 10.55
CA VAL A 92 1.95 2.18 9.69
C VAL A 92 3.01 3.27 9.93
N LEU A 93 3.53 3.86 8.85
CA LEU A 93 4.45 5.00 8.96
C LEU A 93 3.65 6.26 9.32
N VAL A 94 3.93 6.82 10.49
CA VAL A 94 3.31 8.06 10.96
C VAL A 94 4.37 9.12 11.24
N TYR A 95 4.00 10.37 11.04
CA TYR A 95 4.70 11.52 11.58
C TYR A 95 4.02 11.95 12.88
N ARG A 96 4.74 11.81 13.99
CA ARG A 96 4.27 12.13 15.34
C ARG A 96 5.36 12.92 16.06
N ALA A 97 4.98 13.97 16.78
CA ALA A 97 5.89 14.72 17.67
C ALA A 97 7.26 15.07 17.04
N GLY A 98 7.26 15.54 15.78
CA GLY A 98 8.49 16.04 15.14
C GLY A 98 9.27 15.03 14.29
N HIS A 99 8.90 13.75 14.30
CA HIS A 99 9.68 12.70 13.64
C HIS A 99 8.79 11.65 12.94
N LEU A 100 9.36 10.96 11.94
CA LEU A 100 8.76 9.80 11.32
C LEU A 100 9.03 8.55 12.15
N GLY A 101 8.04 7.69 12.31
CA GLY A 101 8.18 6.41 13.00
C GLY A 101 7.08 5.44 12.62
N TYR A 102 7.39 4.15 12.68
CA TYR A 102 6.38 3.10 12.52
C TYR A 102 5.67 2.88 13.86
N VAL A 103 4.34 2.87 13.82
CA VAL A 103 3.45 2.50 14.96
C VAL A 103 2.52 1.40 14.50
N ARG A 104 1.98 0.59 15.43
CA ARG A 104 0.93 -0.35 15.03
C ARG A 104 -0.32 0.41 14.58
N ALA A 105 -1.11 -0.16 13.68
CA ALA A 105 -2.30 0.48 13.16
C ALA A 105 -3.29 0.83 14.29
N ASP A 106 -3.38 0.01 15.34
CA ASP A 106 -4.19 0.31 16.53
C ASP A 106 -3.61 1.35 17.49
N GLU A 107 -2.33 1.71 17.34
CA GLU A 107 -1.67 2.81 18.06
C GLU A 107 -1.75 4.15 17.31
N VAL A 108 -2.28 4.15 16.07
CA VAL A 108 -2.52 5.37 15.31
C VAL A 108 -3.59 6.20 16.01
N THR A 109 -3.42 7.51 16.02
CA THR A 109 -4.28 8.49 16.66
C THR A 109 -4.53 9.66 15.71
N THR A 110 -5.50 10.52 16.02
CA THR A 110 -5.74 11.76 15.27
C THR A 110 -4.63 12.81 15.44
N ALA A 111 -3.68 12.61 16.36
CA ALA A 111 -2.47 13.44 16.47
C ALA A 111 -1.41 13.09 15.41
N ASP A 112 -1.58 11.97 14.70
CA ASP A 112 -0.64 11.53 13.68
C ASP A 112 -0.91 12.15 12.32
N ALA A 113 0.13 12.13 11.48
CA ALA A 113 0.00 12.32 10.05
C ALA A 113 0.58 11.14 9.27
N LEU A 114 -0.11 10.71 8.22
CA LEU A 114 0.37 9.69 7.31
C LEU A 114 1.24 10.31 6.21
N VAL A 115 2.29 9.59 5.81
CA VAL A 115 3.07 9.93 4.62
C VAL A 115 2.30 9.48 3.39
N ARG A 116 1.96 10.42 2.50
CA ARG A 116 1.21 10.16 1.27
C ARG A 116 2.01 10.50 0.03
N HIS A 117 1.80 9.68 -1.00
CA HIS A 117 2.25 9.97 -2.35
C HIS A 117 1.16 10.73 -3.12
N GLN A 118 1.56 11.77 -3.85
CA GLN A 118 0.69 12.49 -4.78
C GLN A 118 1.22 12.33 -6.19
N LEU A 119 0.31 12.04 -7.11
CA LEU A 119 0.65 12.01 -8.53
C LEU A 119 0.87 13.43 -9.05
N PRO A 120 1.88 13.62 -9.91
CA PRO A 120 2.12 14.92 -10.52
C PRO A 120 0.94 15.32 -11.40
N TRP A 121 0.68 16.62 -11.49
CA TRP A 121 -0.35 17.19 -12.36
C TRP A 121 0.15 17.27 -13.80
N THR A 122 0.45 16.11 -14.38
CA THR A 122 0.96 15.96 -15.73
C THR A 122 -0.02 15.18 -16.60
N ALA A 123 0.18 15.25 -17.90
CA ALA A 123 -0.44 14.32 -18.82
C ALA A 123 0.56 13.89 -19.89
N ALA A 124 0.34 12.71 -20.44
CA ALA A 124 1.09 12.20 -21.57
C ALA A 124 0.89 13.10 -22.80
N ALA A 125 1.99 13.48 -23.46
CA ALA A 125 1.91 14.20 -24.73
C ALA A 125 1.33 13.31 -25.84
N ASP A 126 1.52 11.99 -25.73
CA ASP A 126 0.87 11.00 -26.58
C ASP A 126 -0.54 10.71 -26.08
N ARG A 127 -1.49 10.54 -27.00
CA ARG A 127 -2.86 10.08 -26.72
C ARG A 127 -3.69 10.93 -25.75
N TRP A 128 -3.26 12.13 -25.37
CA TRP A 128 -4.10 13.05 -24.58
C TRP A 128 -5.46 13.33 -25.25
N LEU A 129 -5.50 13.36 -26.59
CA LEU A 129 -6.73 13.56 -27.34
C LEU A 129 -7.67 12.35 -27.24
N ASP A 130 -7.13 11.12 -27.15
CA ASP A 130 -7.92 9.91 -26.90
C ASP A 130 -8.58 9.99 -25.51
N ALA A 131 -7.83 10.45 -24.51
CA ALA A 131 -8.31 10.62 -23.14
C ALA A 131 -9.37 11.72 -23.06
N TRP A 132 -9.12 12.87 -23.68
CA TRP A 132 -10.10 13.95 -23.83
C TRP A 132 -11.38 13.47 -24.53
N PHE A 133 -11.25 12.78 -25.67
CA PHE A 133 -12.39 12.20 -26.39
C PHE A 133 -13.19 11.27 -25.48
N THR A 134 -12.50 10.44 -24.70
CA THR A 134 -13.13 9.48 -23.79
C THR A 134 -13.96 10.19 -22.74
N GLY A 135 -13.44 11.25 -22.12
CA GLY A 135 -14.18 12.07 -21.15
C GLY A 135 -15.39 12.77 -21.77
N ALA A 136 -15.18 13.46 -22.90
CA ALA A 136 -16.23 14.16 -23.62
C ALA A 136 -17.33 13.20 -24.11
N HIS A 137 -16.93 12.00 -24.55
CA HIS A 137 -17.88 10.99 -24.96
C HIS A 137 -18.66 10.47 -23.76
N LEU A 138 -18.03 10.18 -22.63
CA LEU A 138 -18.74 9.65 -21.44
C LEU A 138 -19.68 10.66 -20.79
N GLY A 139 -19.43 11.97 -20.94
CA GLY A 139 -20.37 13.03 -20.56
C GLY A 139 -21.63 13.04 -21.43
N ASP A 140 -21.57 13.69 -22.62
CA ASP A 140 -22.75 13.88 -23.48
C ASP A 140 -22.74 13.08 -24.80
N GLY A 141 -21.71 12.26 -25.03
CA GLY A 141 -21.68 11.40 -26.21
C GLY A 141 -22.74 10.30 -26.16
N SER A 142 -23.10 9.77 -27.32
CA SER A 142 -23.86 8.51 -27.41
C SER A 142 -23.25 7.61 -28.49
N ALA A 143 -23.23 6.31 -28.20
CA ALA A 143 -22.77 5.29 -29.13
C ALA A 143 -23.78 4.15 -29.15
N TYR A 144 -24.22 3.72 -30.34
CA TYR A 144 -25.15 2.61 -30.45
C TYR A 144 -24.96 1.84 -31.76
N VAL A 145 -25.38 0.59 -31.77
CA VAL A 145 -25.27 -0.27 -32.96
C VAL A 145 -26.17 0.25 -34.06
N LYS A 146 -25.59 0.45 -35.24
CA LYS A 146 -26.35 0.77 -36.46
C LYS A 146 -27.08 -0.49 -36.91
N LYS A 147 -28.39 -0.54 -36.68
CA LYS A 147 -29.24 -1.64 -37.19
C LYS A 147 -29.25 -1.61 -38.73
N PHE A 148 -28.95 -2.74 -39.35
CA PHE A 148 -29.08 -2.93 -40.79
C PHE A 148 -30.16 -3.94 -41.09
N THR A 149 -31.04 -3.60 -42.01
CA THR A 149 -31.95 -4.55 -42.67
C THR A 149 -31.42 -4.77 -44.08
N TYR A 150 -30.70 -5.86 -44.31
CA TYR A 150 -30.19 -6.21 -45.64
C TYR A 150 -31.29 -6.89 -46.45
N LYS A 151 -31.44 -6.50 -47.73
CA LYS A 151 -32.34 -7.21 -48.65
C LYS A 151 -31.80 -8.63 -48.90
N HIS A 152 -32.69 -9.60 -49.16
CA HIS A 152 -32.30 -11.00 -49.41
C HIS A 152 -31.27 -11.19 -50.54
N THR A 153 -31.19 -10.25 -51.49
CA THR A 153 -30.22 -10.24 -52.59
C THR A 153 -28.82 -9.79 -52.20
N GLN A 154 -28.62 -9.27 -50.99
CA GLN A 154 -27.34 -8.70 -50.51
C GLN A 154 -26.62 -9.62 -49.50
N LYS A 155 -26.70 -10.95 -49.66
CA LYS A 155 -26.05 -11.93 -48.77
C LYS A 155 -24.54 -11.74 -48.63
N ALA A 156 -23.83 -11.42 -49.72
CA ALA A 156 -22.38 -11.19 -49.68
C ALA A 156 -22.01 -9.92 -48.86
N TRP A 157 -22.85 -8.89 -48.90
CA TRP A 157 -22.67 -7.68 -48.09
C TRP A 157 -22.97 -7.95 -46.61
N ALA A 158 -24.00 -8.73 -46.32
CA ALA A 158 -24.31 -9.16 -44.96
C ALA A 158 -23.16 -10.00 -44.38
N ALA A 159 -22.60 -10.94 -45.15
CA ALA A 159 -21.45 -11.75 -44.74
C ALA A 159 -20.19 -10.88 -44.51
N ARG A 160 -19.91 -9.92 -45.40
CA ARG A 160 -18.77 -8.99 -45.26
C ARG A 160 -18.93 -8.04 -44.07
N ALA A 161 -20.16 -7.58 -43.79
CA ALA A 161 -20.45 -6.77 -42.62
C ALA A 161 -20.31 -7.57 -41.32
N LEU A 162 -20.76 -8.83 -41.31
CA LEU A 162 -20.56 -9.74 -40.17
C LEU A 162 -19.06 -9.95 -39.88
N ALA A 163 -18.25 -10.14 -40.93
CA ALA A 163 -16.80 -10.31 -40.79
C ALA A 163 -16.07 -9.06 -40.27
N LEU A 164 -16.60 -7.85 -40.53
CA LEU A 164 -16.04 -6.58 -40.05
C LEU A 164 -16.53 -6.19 -38.65
N GLY A 165 -17.41 -6.97 -38.04
CA GLY A 165 -17.95 -6.75 -36.70
C GLY A 165 -19.09 -5.72 -36.65
N GLN A 166 -19.34 -5.17 -35.47
CA GLN A 166 -20.44 -4.24 -35.25
C GLN A 166 -20.10 -2.84 -35.77
N ARG A 167 -21.00 -2.26 -36.56
CA ARG A 167 -20.91 -0.86 -36.99
C ARG A 167 -21.67 0.02 -36.00
N LEU A 168 -20.94 0.87 -35.29
CA LEU A 168 -21.50 1.81 -34.32
C LEU A 168 -21.75 3.19 -34.97
N VAL A 169 -22.75 3.88 -34.45
CA VAL A 169 -22.97 5.31 -34.68
C VAL A 169 -22.48 6.04 -33.43
N PHE A 170 -21.53 6.94 -33.60
CA PHE A 170 -21.12 7.87 -32.56
C PHE A 170 -21.78 9.21 -32.83
N LYS A 171 -22.42 9.77 -31.81
CA LYS A 171 -23.04 11.09 -31.84
C LYS A 171 -22.63 11.90 -30.62
N ILE A 172 -22.46 13.20 -30.80
CA ILE A 172 -22.31 14.17 -29.71
C ILE A 172 -23.08 15.43 -30.07
N ARG A 173 -23.60 16.11 -29.05
CA ARG A 173 -24.23 17.42 -29.14
C ARG A 173 -23.64 18.32 -28.07
N ALA A 174 -23.31 19.55 -28.40
CA ALA A 174 -22.91 20.56 -27.41
C ALA A 174 -23.34 21.96 -27.87
N VAL A 175 -23.46 22.90 -26.94
CA VAL A 175 -23.75 24.31 -27.26
C VAL A 175 -22.52 24.95 -27.90
N GLU A 176 -21.33 24.66 -27.38
CA GLU A 176 -20.07 25.20 -27.82
C GLU A 176 -19.55 24.44 -29.06
N ARG A 177 -19.44 25.18 -30.17
CA ARG A 177 -18.95 24.66 -31.45
C ARG A 177 -17.59 23.98 -31.34
N GLU A 178 -16.71 24.52 -30.51
CA GLU A 178 -15.31 24.08 -30.37
C GLU A 178 -15.21 22.65 -29.82
N VAL A 179 -16.09 22.29 -28.88
CA VAL A 179 -16.18 20.93 -28.31
C VAL A 179 -16.52 19.93 -29.42
N VAL A 180 -17.55 20.24 -30.21
CA VAL A 180 -17.99 19.37 -31.32
C VAL A 180 -16.97 19.31 -32.45
N GLN A 181 -16.27 20.41 -32.72
CA GLN A 181 -15.18 20.46 -33.70
C GLN A 181 -13.98 19.63 -33.26
N ARG A 182 -13.59 19.66 -31.98
CA ARG A 182 -12.51 18.81 -31.47
C ARG A 182 -12.90 17.33 -31.51
N TYR A 183 -14.15 17.01 -31.17
CA TYR A 183 -14.70 15.66 -31.32
C TYR A 183 -14.69 15.18 -32.79
N ALA A 184 -15.02 16.07 -33.73
CA ALA A 184 -14.92 15.79 -35.16
C ALA A 184 -13.47 15.60 -35.62
N ALA A 185 -12.54 16.42 -35.14
CA ALA A 185 -11.11 16.33 -35.44
C ALA A 185 -10.51 15.02 -34.94
N PHE A 186 -10.92 14.55 -33.75
CA PHE A 186 -10.56 13.23 -33.25
C PHE A 186 -10.93 12.13 -34.27
N PHE A 187 -12.17 12.09 -34.75
CA PHE A 187 -12.59 11.07 -35.72
C PHE A 187 -12.02 11.26 -37.13
N ALA A 188 -11.65 12.49 -37.50
CA ALA A 188 -10.92 12.75 -38.74
C ALA A 188 -9.56 12.06 -38.72
N THR A 189 -8.83 12.14 -37.60
CA THR A 189 -7.53 11.46 -37.42
C THR A 189 -7.69 9.97 -37.15
N PHE A 190 -8.58 9.59 -36.22
CA PHE A 190 -8.73 8.22 -35.73
C PHE A 190 -9.37 7.27 -36.75
N ALA A 191 -10.28 7.77 -37.58
CA ALA A 191 -11.09 6.96 -38.50
C ALA A 191 -11.17 7.50 -39.93
N GLN A 192 -10.35 8.49 -40.29
CA GLN A 192 -10.38 9.17 -41.59
C GLN A 192 -11.79 9.70 -41.94
N SER A 193 -12.54 10.11 -40.91
CA SER A 193 -13.91 10.60 -41.07
C SER A 193 -13.92 11.94 -41.80
N ARG A 194 -14.82 12.08 -42.77
CA ARG A 194 -15.12 13.36 -43.44
C ARG A 194 -16.34 14.08 -42.87
N ALA A 195 -16.96 13.52 -41.82
CA ALA A 195 -18.10 14.15 -41.16
C ALA A 195 -17.68 15.48 -40.53
N LYS A 196 -18.59 16.44 -40.49
CA LYS A 196 -18.36 17.78 -39.95
C LYS A 196 -19.40 18.10 -38.88
N ALA A 197 -19.06 19.04 -37.99
CA ALA A 197 -20.03 19.61 -37.07
C ALA A 197 -21.10 20.39 -37.85
N VAL A 198 -22.36 20.17 -37.52
CA VAL A 198 -23.53 20.78 -38.18
C VAL A 198 -24.32 21.59 -37.16
N PRO A 199 -24.74 22.82 -37.46
CA PRO A 199 -25.60 23.58 -36.56
C PRO A 199 -27.01 22.96 -36.51
N ALA A 200 -27.61 22.96 -35.33
CA ALA A 200 -28.99 22.53 -35.09
C ALA A 200 -29.65 23.46 -34.06
N MET A 201 -30.98 23.48 -34.01
CA MET A 201 -31.72 24.17 -32.95
C MET A 201 -32.42 23.16 -32.04
N THR A 202 -32.35 23.44 -30.74
CA THR A 202 -33.15 22.74 -29.74
C THR A 202 -34.61 23.18 -29.81
N LEU A 203 -35.52 22.41 -29.20
CA LEU A 203 -36.93 22.76 -29.09
C LEU A 203 -37.17 24.10 -28.38
N THR A 204 -36.23 24.50 -27.53
CA THR A 204 -36.23 25.78 -26.79
C THR A 204 -35.60 26.93 -27.57
N GLY A 205 -35.22 26.75 -28.83
CA GLY A 205 -34.62 27.79 -29.67
C GLY A 205 -33.13 28.08 -29.39
N THR A 206 -32.46 27.24 -28.60
CA THR A 206 -31.01 27.35 -28.36
C THR A 206 -30.24 26.74 -29.52
N LEU A 207 -29.31 27.50 -30.10
CA LEU A 207 -28.36 26.99 -31.12
C LEU A 207 -27.40 25.99 -30.48
N VAL A 208 -27.30 24.82 -31.09
CA VAL A 208 -26.38 23.74 -30.70
C VAL A 208 -25.65 23.20 -31.93
N TRP A 209 -24.60 22.44 -31.70
CA TRP A 209 -23.84 21.77 -32.75
C TRP A 209 -23.95 20.27 -32.58
N ASP A 210 -24.27 19.58 -33.68
CA ASP A 210 -24.35 18.13 -33.75
C ASP A 210 -23.18 17.58 -34.56
N TYR A 211 -22.64 16.45 -34.11
CA TYR A 211 -21.74 15.63 -34.92
C TYR A 211 -22.19 14.18 -34.89
N THR A 212 -22.13 13.52 -36.03
CA THR A 212 -22.46 12.10 -36.15
C THR A 212 -21.51 11.41 -37.13
N VAL A 213 -20.96 10.28 -36.72
CA VAL A 213 -20.11 9.43 -37.56
C VAL A 213 -20.52 7.97 -37.42
N ALA A 214 -20.52 7.24 -38.53
CA ALA A 214 -20.83 5.82 -38.53
C ALA A 214 -19.96 5.08 -39.56
N SER A 215 -18.85 4.50 -39.11
CA SER A 215 -17.97 3.65 -39.93
C SER A 215 -17.39 2.52 -39.09
N PHE A 216 -16.94 1.44 -39.73
CA PHE A 216 -16.26 0.34 -39.04
C PHE A 216 -14.96 0.84 -38.36
N ALA A 217 -14.22 1.75 -39.00
CA ALA A 217 -13.04 2.37 -38.41
C ALA A 217 -13.38 3.19 -37.14
N ALA A 218 -14.47 3.98 -37.17
CA ALA A 218 -14.94 4.74 -36.01
C ALA A 218 -15.44 3.82 -34.89
N SER A 219 -15.95 2.64 -35.23
CA SER A 219 -16.43 1.65 -34.26
C SER A 219 -15.32 1.16 -33.31
N ARG A 220 -14.05 1.23 -33.73
CA ARG A 220 -12.89 0.93 -32.87
C ARG A 220 -12.75 1.89 -31.68
N ALA A 221 -13.34 3.09 -31.74
CA ALA A 221 -13.34 4.03 -30.63
C ALA A 221 -14.11 3.49 -29.40
N ALA A 222 -14.95 2.46 -29.58
CA ALA A 222 -15.59 1.77 -28.46
C ALA A 222 -14.58 1.17 -27.48
N ALA A 223 -13.37 0.80 -27.94
CA ALA A 223 -12.32 0.31 -27.06
C ALA A 223 -11.80 1.38 -26.10
N LEU A 224 -11.78 2.66 -26.50
CA LEU A 224 -11.33 3.78 -25.65
C LEU A 224 -12.29 4.06 -24.50
N ILE A 225 -13.56 3.67 -24.64
CA ILE A 225 -14.61 3.83 -23.63
C ILE A 225 -14.95 2.50 -22.93
N ASP A 226 -14.10 1.48 -23.05
CA ASP A 226 -14.32 0.12 -22.53
C ASP A 226 -15.69 -0.49 -22.92
N GLY A 227 -16.13 -0.25 -24.14
CA GLY A 227 -17.40 -0.74 -24.66
C GLY A 227 -18.64 -0.12 -24.01
N GLN A 228 -18.52 1.01 -23.31
CA GLN A 228 -19.64 1.73 -22.67
C GLN A 228 -20.55 2.44 -23.70
N ILE A 229 -21.27 1.62 -24.49
CA ILE A 229 -22.25 2.03 -25.49
C ILE A 229 -23.68 1.97 -24.90
N GLY A 230 -24.63 2.66 -25.52
CA GLY A 230 -26.04 2.69 -25.10
C GLY A 230 -26.38 3.87 -24.17
N GLU A 231 -27.42 3.68 -23.36
CA GLU A 231 -27.82 4.66 -22.34
C GLU A 231 -26.84 4.61 -21.16
N LYS A 232 -26.28 5.77 -20.80
CA LYS A 232 -25.11 5.86 -19.90
C LYS A 232 -25.46 6.08 -18.44
N SER A 233 -26.70 6.46 -18.13
CA SER A 233 -27.04 7.17 -16.89
C SER A 233 -26.71 6.39 -15.60
N THR A 234 -26.71 5.06 -15.59
CA THR A 234 -26.53 4.27 -14.36
C THR A 234 -25.35 3.28 -14.36
N THR A 235 -24.60 3.17 -15.46
CA THR A 235 -23.53 2.15 -15.60
C THR A 235 -22.18 2.74 -16.00
N LEU A 236 -22.06 4.07 -15.94
CA LEU A 236 -20.81 4.79 -16.21
C LEU A 236 -19.70 4.37 -15.25
N ARG A 237 -18.49 4.22 -15.79
CA ARG A 237 -17.24 4.02 -15.05
C ARG A 237 -16.09 4.70 -15.78
N VAL A 238 -15.04 5.04 -15.06
CA VAL A 238 -13.78 5.50 -15.66
C VAL A 238 -13.16 4.32 -16.43
N PRO A 239 -12.78 4.49 -17.71
CA PRO A 239 -12.15 3.41 -18.47
C PRO A 239 -10.86 2.93 -17.83
N LYS A 240 -10.65 1.61 -17.86
CA LYS A 240 -9.54 0.93 -17.17
C LYS A 240 -8.18 1.49 -17.56
N TRP A 241 -8.00 1.85 -18.83
CA TRP A 241 -6.73 2.40 -19.32
C TRP A 241 -6.42 3.80 -18.76
N ILE A 242 -7.46 4.57 -18.38
CA ILE A 242 -7.30 5.86 -17.68
C ILE A 242 -7.06 5.62 -16.19
N ALA A 243 -7.85 4.74 -15.56
CA ALA A 243 -7.72 4.42 -14.14
C ALA A 243 -6.38 3.76 -13.78
N ARG A 244 -5.78 3.03 -14.72
CA ARG A 244 -4.49 2.34 -14.58
C ARG A 244 -3.30 3.29 -14.63
N GLU A 245 -3.34 4.30 -15.49
CA GLU A 245 -2.27 5.31 -15.66
C GLU A 245 -2.83 6.73 -15.48
N PRO A 246 -3.38 7.07 -14.30
CA PRO A 246 -4.07 8.34 -14.09
C PRO A 246 -3.15 9.54 -14.31
N GLU A 247 -1.88 9.46 -13.88
CA GLU A 247 -0.85 10.50 -14.08
C GLU A 247 -0.54 10.83 -15.55
N ARG A 248 -1.00 9.99 -16.48
CA ARG A 248 -0.86 10.19 -17.92
C ARG A 248 -2.14 10.69 -18.57
N PHE A 249 -3.30 10.19 -18.13
CA PHE A 249 -4.54 10.33 -18.90
C PHE A 249 -5.70 10.99 -18.16
N PHE A 250 -5.64 11.11 -16.84
CA PHE A 250 -6.78 11.61 -16.05
C PHE A 250 -7.07 13.09 -16.30
N LEU A 251 -6.05 13.95 -16.41
CA LEU A 251 -6.24 15.39 -16.63
C LEU A 251 -6.98 15.69 -17.95
N PRO A 252 -6.54 15.17 -19.12
CA PRO A 252 -7.27 15.34 -20.37
C PRO A 252 -8.66 14.69 -20.35
N PHE A 253 -8.80 13.52 -19.72
CA PHE A 253 -10.09 12.86 -19.53
C PHE A 253 -11.07 13.75 -18.76
N LEU A 254 -10.64 14.29 -17.63
CA LEU A 254 -11.45 15.20 -16.82
C LEU A 254 -11.79 16.47 -17.59
N ALA A 255 -10.87 17.01 -18.39
CA ALA A 255 -11.13 18.16 -19.26
C ALA A 255 -12.26 17.88 -20.26
N GLY A 256 -12.23 16.72 -20.93
CA GLY A 256 -13.30 16.31 -21.83
C GLY A 256 -14.65 16.17 -21.13
N LEU A 257 -14.64 15.59 -19.93
CA LEU A 257 -15.86 15.43 -19.12
C LEU A 257 -16.44 16.79 -18.70
N ILE A 258 -15.58 17.74 -18.31
CA ILE A 258 -16.00 19.11 -17.96
C ILE A 258 -16.53 19.87 -19.19
N ASP A 259 -15.91 19.69 -20.36
CA ASP A 259 -16.33 20.33 -21.61
C ASP A 259 -17.77 19.96 -21.97
N THR A 260 -18.20 18.73 -21.71
CA THR A 260 -19.54 18.26 -22.08
C THR A 260 -20.55 18.33 -20.94
N ASP A 261 -20.24 17.72 -19.80
CA ASP A 261 -21.20 17.48 -18.71
C ASP A 261 -20.89 18.37 -17.47
N GLY A 262 -19.79 19.12 -17.53
CA GLY A 262 -19.36 20.02 -16.47
C GLY A 262 -19.93 21.43 -16.59
N THR A 263 -20.13 22.07 -15.44
CA THR A 263 -20.41 23.51 -15.31
C THR A 263 -19.29 24.18 -14.51
N VAL A 264 -18.84 25.36 -14.95
CA VAL A 264 -17.88 26.18 -14.21
C VAL A 264 -18.60 27.38 -13.60
N ASN A 265 -18.64 27.45 -12.28
CA ASN A 265 -19.26 28.56 -11.53
C ASN A 265 -18.33 29.79 -11.50
N THR A 266 -18.92 30.99 -11.51
CA THR A 266 -18.26 32.29 -11.40
C THR A 266 -17.88 32.70 -9.98
N GLU A 267 -18.40 32.04 -8.94
CA GLU A 267 -18.04 32.39 -7.56
C GLU A 267 -16.57 32.10 -7.26
N HIS A 268 -16.04 30.97 -7.75
CA HIS A 268 -14.69 30.50 -7.41
C HIS A 268 -14.00 29.71 -8.54
N GLY A 269 -14.51 29.79 -9.77
CA GLY A 269 -14.00 29.00 -10.90
C GLY A 269 -14.18 27.49 -10.72
N SER A 270 -15.01 27.06 -9.75
CA SER A 270 -15.16 25.66 -9.39
C SER A 270 -15.89 24.89 -10.49
N ALA A 271 -15.32 23.76 -10.89
CA ALA A 271 -15.94 22.84 -11.83
C ALA A 271 -16.90 21.90 -11.10
N THR A 272 -18.08 21.71 -11.66
CA THR A 272 -19.13 20.84 -11.13
C THR A 272 -19.55 19.85 -12.19
N ILE A 273 -19.55 18.55 -11.88
CA ILE A 273 -19.96 17.48 -12.79
C ILE A 273 -21.16 16.79 -12.16
N ALA A 274 -22.28 16.74 -12.87
CA ALA A 274 -23.48 16.05 -12.41
C ALA A 274 -23.57 14.69 -13.10
N THR A 275 -23.85 13.62 -12.36
CA THR A 275 -24.03 12.29 -12.94
C THR A 275 -25.13 11.54 -12.21
N ALA A 276 -25.90 10.73 -12.95
CA ALA A 276 -26.85 9.80 -12.32
C ALA A 276 -26.16 8.54 -11.77
N CYS A 277 -24.87 8.34 -12.08
CA CYS A 277 -24.09 7.18 -11.62
C CYS A 277 -23.28 7.51 -10.36
N HIS A 278 -23.77 7.07 -9.20
CA HIS A 278 -23.10 7.32 -7.91
C HIS A 278 -21.70 6.69 -7.83
N SER A 279 -21.51 5.48 -8.37
CA SER A 279 -20.21 4.81 -8.38
C SER A 279 -19.19 5.56 -9.24
N PHE A 280 -19.60 6.10 -10.38
CA PHE A 280 -18.75 6.94 -11.23
C PHE A 280 -18.29 8.20 -10.50
N ALA A 281 -19.19 8.83 -9.73
CA ALA A 281 -18.82 9.97 -8.91
C ALA A 281 -17.79 9.60 -7.83
N GLY A 282 -17.94 8.43 -7.21
CA GLY A 282 -16.95 7.86 -6.30
C GLY A 282 -15.60 7.66 -6.97
N GLU A 283 -15.55 7.02 -8.14
CA GLU A 283 -14.31 6.78 -8.90
C GLU A 283 -13.57 8.09 -9.25
N LEU A 284 -14.30 9.12 -9.70
CA LEU A 284 -13.72 10.43 -9.98
C LEU A 284 -13.16 11.09 -8.72
N GLN A 285 -13.88 11.01 -7.59
CA GLN A 285 -13.38 11.50 -6.30
C GLN A 285 -12.12 10.72 -5.87
N SER A 286 -12.09 9.41 -6.05
CA SER A 286 -10.92 8.58 -5.77
C SER A 286 -9.70 9.01 -6.57
N LEU A 287 -9.88 9.22 -7.88
CA LEU A 287 -8.81 9.65 -8.77
C LEU A 287 -8.33 11.05 -8.44
N LEU A 288 -9.23 12.00 -8.17
CA LEU A 288 -8.86 13.35 -7.69
C LEU A 288 -8.00 13.28 -6.41
N GLY A 289 -8.35 12.37 -5.50
CA GLY A 289 -7.58 12.13 -4.26
C GLY A 289 -6.13 11.71 -4.50
N LEU A 290 -5.82 10.99 -5.60
CA LEU A 290 -4.45 10.62 -5.99
C LEU A 290 -3.60 11.84 -6.39
N PHE A 291 -4.25 12.87 -6.95
CA PHE A 291 -3.60 14.15 -7.29
C PHE A 291 -3.56 15.13 -6.12
N GLY A 292 -3.99 14.70 -4.93
CA GLY A 292 -4.09 15.57 -3.75
C GLY A 292 -5.18 16.63 -3.87
N VAL A 293 -6.22 16.39 -4.69
CA VAL A 293 -7.32 17.33 -4.92
C VAL A 293 -8.59 16.82 -4.25
N HIS A 294 -9.19 17.66 -3.40
CA HIS A 294 -10.47 17.36 -2.80
C HIS A 294 -11.64 17.56 -3.79
N GLY A 295 -12.35 16.49 -4.12
CA GLY A 295 -13.64 16.54 -4.82
C GLY A 295 -14.79 16.26 -3.86
N SER A 296 -15.69 17.22 -3.66
CA SER A 296 -16.84 17.02 -2.76
C SER A 296 -18.04 16.43 -3.51
N ILE A 297 -18.68 15.41 -2.94
CA ILE A 297 -19.86 14.76 -3.51
C ILE A 297 -21.11 15.21 -2.76
N THR A 298 -22.10 15.71 -3.50
CA THR A 298 -23.44 16.02 -3.00
C THR A 298 -24.46 15.12 -3.68
N LEU A 299 -25.25 14.38 -2.89
CA LEU A 299 -26.31 13.52 -3.40
C LEU A 299 -27.57 14.35 -3.73
N ARG A 300 -28.07 14.22 -4.95
CA ARG A 300 -29.34 14.79 -5.41
C ARG A 300 -30.45 13.78 -5.24
N ARG A 301 -31.49 14.18 -4.52
CA ARG A 301 -32.74 13.41 -4.45
C ARG A 301 -33.52 13.54 -5.76
N PRO A 302 -34.27 12.50 -6.17
CA PRO A 302 -35.20 12.59 -7.28
C PRO A 302 -36.20 13.73 -7.06
N ARG A 303 -36.50 14.48 -8.12
CA ARG A 303 -37.44 15.62 -8.09
C ARG A 303 -38.17 15.74 -9.42
N ASP A 304 -39.46 15.95 -9.34
CA ASP A 304 -40.26 16.30 -10.51
C ASP A 304 -40.49 17.81 -10.50
N HIS A 305 -40.21 18.47 -11.61
CA HIS A 305 -40.49 19.90 -11.76
C HIS A 305 -41.08 20.21 -13.15
N MET A 306 -41.93 21.24 -13.21
CA MET A 306 -42.51 21.70 -14.46
C MET A 306 -41.58 22.70 -15.12
N LEU A 307 -41.14 22.41 -16.35
CA LEU A 307 -40.39 23.33 -17.20
C LEU A 307 -41.21 23.57 -18.48
N ASN A 308 -41.67 24.80 -18.69
CA ASN A 308 -42.48 25.21 -19.86
C ASN A 308 -43.68 24.29 -20.16
N GLY A 309 -44.39 23.83 -19.13
CA GLY A 309 -45.57 22.96 -19.27
C GLY A 309 -45.25 21.46 -19.44
N HIS A 310 -43.97 21.06 -19.42
CA HIS A 310 -43.55 19.67 -19.43
C HIS A 310 -43.05 19.23 -18.05
N VAL A 311 -43.46 18.04 -17.61
CA VAL A 311 -42.94 17.42 -16.39
C VAL A 311 -41.54 16.88 -16.67
N VAL A 312 -40.52 17.52 -16.09
CA VAL A 312 -39.15 17.03 -16.10
C VAL A 312 -38.95 16.19 -14.84
N ARG A 313 -38.76 14.89 -15.03
CA ARG A 313 -38.45 13.93 -13.97
C ARG A 313 -36.95 13.82 -13.79
N ASP A 314 -36.41 14.40 -12.73
CA ASP A 314 -35.04 14.19 -12.30
C ASP A 314 -34.98 12.94 -11.43
N ARG A 315 -34.23 11.92 -11.87
CA ARG A 315 -34.06 10.67 -11.12
C ARG A 315 -33.09 10.81 -9.94
N GLY A 316 -32.58 12.02 -9.68
CA GLY A 316 -31.53 12.24 -8.70
C GLY A 316 -30.16 11.86 -9.26
N GLY A 317 -29.17 11.77 -8.39
CA GLY A 317 -27.80 11.43 -8.78
C GLY A 317 -26.77 12.00 -7.81
N ALA A 318 -25.54 12.16 -8.29
CA ALA A 318 -24.44 12.76 -7.57
C ALA A 318 -23.94 14.00 -8.31
N ILE A 319 -23.55 15.01 -7.55
CA ILE A 319 -22.78 16.14 -8.04
C ILE A 319 -21.39 16.06 -7.43
N ILE A 320 -20.35 16.13 -8.26
CA ILE A 320 -18.97 16.31 -7.82
C ILE A 320 -18.58 17.77 -8.02
N LYS A 321 -18.07 18.42 -6.98
CA LYS A 321 -17.54 19.78 -7.07
C LYS A 321 -16.03 19.77 -6.82
N ILE A 322 -15.30 20.41 -7.72
CA ILE A 322 -13.83 20.58 -7.67
C ILE A 322 -13.55 22.07 -7.49
N CYS A 323 -12.88 22.42 -6.38
CA CYS A 323 -12.63 23.83 -6.01
C CYS A 323 -11.16 24.26 -6.14
N ASP A 324 -10.23 23.36 -6.50
CA ASP A 324 -8.82 23.71 -6.64
C ASP A 324 -8.57 24.41 -7.98
N SER A 325 -8.45 25.75 -7.94
CA SER A 325 -8.26 26.57 -9.12
C SER A 325 -6.91 26.32 -9.82
N ALA A 326 -5.86 25.93 -9.09
CA ALA A 326 -4.55 25.64 -9.70
C ALA A 326 -4.59 24.29 -10.44
N PHE A 327 -5.24 23.30 -9.86
CA PHE A 327 -5.50 22.03 -10.53
C PHE A 327 -6.36 22.23 -11.78
N LEU A 328 -7.47 22.97 -11.64
CA LEU A 328 -8.37 23.26 -12.76
C LEU A 328 -7.68 24.08 -13.86
N ALA A 329 -6.76 24.98 -13.52
CA ALA A 329 -5.95 25.69 -14.51
C ALA A 329 -5.06 24.74 -15.33
N THR A 330 -4.61 23.63 -14.73
CA THR A 330 -3.85 22.58 -15.42
C THR A 330 -4.77 21.75 -16.31
N VAL A 331 -5.94 21.36 -15.82
CA VAL A 331 -6.98 20.66 -16.61
C VAL A 331 -7.44 21.50 -17.80
N ALA A 332 -7.61 22.82 -17.59
CA ALA A 332 -8.01 23.82 -18.58
C ALA A 332 -7.11 23.87 -19.82
N GLN A 333 -5.84 23.43 -19.73
CA GLN A 333 -4.93 23.35 -20.88
C GLN A 333 -5.41 22.32 -21.91
N TYR A 334 -6.16 21.31 -21.46
CA TYR A 334 -6.71 20.24 -22.30
C TYR A 334 -8.18 20.48 -22.69
N MET A 335 -8.83 21.55 -22.23
CA MET A 335 -10.23 21.85 -22.54
C MET A 335 -10.42 22.40 -23.95
N ALA A 336 -11.57 22.11 -24.54
CA ALA A 336 -12.02 22.61 -25.83
C ALA A 336 -12.93 23.81 -25.68
N ASP A 337 -13.74 23.85 -24.63
CA ASP A 337 -14.65 24.95 -24.35
C ASP A 337 -13.86 26.17 -23.85
N THR A 338 -13.66 27.14 -24.74
CA THR A 338 -12.97 28.39 -24.40
C THR A 338 -13.69 29.21 -23.33
N GLY A 339 -15.02 29.16 -23.27
CA GLY A 339 -15.83 29.89 -22.30
C GLY A 339 -15.67 29.34 -20.88
N LYS A 340 -15.77 28.02 -20.70
CA LYS A 340 -15.48 27.35 -19.41
C LYS A 340 -14.03 27.55 -19.00
N ARG A 341 -13.09 27.43 -19.95
CA ARG A 341 -11.66 27.68 -19.71
C ARG A 341 -11.39 29.10 -19.21
N ASN A 342 -11.97 30.10 -19.86
CA ASN A 342 -11.86 31.49 -19.44
C ASN A 342 -12.48 31.69 -18.06
N ARG A 343 -13.65 31.10 -17.77
CA ARG A 343 -14.24 31.16 -16.42
C ARG A 343 -13.34 30.58 -15.32
N ILE A 344 -12.66 29.46 -15.57
CA ILE A 344 -11.69 28.89 -14.62
C ILE A 344 -10.57 29.89 -14.33
N ARG A 345 -10.06 30.56 -15.36
CA ARG A 345 -8.98 31.57 -15.23
C ARG A 345 -9.47 32.85 -14.53
N ASP A 346 -10.58 33.39 -15.00
CA ASP A 346 -11.07 34.72 -14.63
C ASP A 346 -11.71 34.73 -13.24
N HIS A 347 -12.25 33.60 -12.79
CA HIS A 347 -12.84 33.42 -11.45
C HIS A 347 -11.99 32.53 -10.54
N ALA A 348 -10.69 32.36 -10.83
CA ALA A 348 -9.79 31.57 -10.01
C ALA A 348 -9.80 32.07 -8.55
N SER A 349 -10.00 31.15 -7.62
CA SER A 349 -10.02 31.40 -6.18
C SER A 349 -8.78 30.81 -5.50
N THR A 350 -8.75 30.85 -4.16
CA THR A 350 -7.61 30.38 -3.35
C THR A 350 -7.42 28.85 -3.47
N PRO A 351 -6.31 28.36 -4.08
CA PRO A 351 -6.08 26.92 -4.27
C PRO A 351 -5.89 26.16 -2.95
N GLY A 352 -6.40 24.93 -2.86
CA GLY A 352 -6.12 24.00 -1.75
C GLY A 352 -6.47 24.51 -0.34
N GLN A 353 -7.49 25.38 -0.22
CA GLN A 353 -7.99 25.84 1.08
C GLN A 353 -8.50 24.71 1.98
N TYR A 354 -9.02 23.64 1.37
CA TYR A 354 -9.57 22.49 2.08
C TYR A 354 -8.55 21.38 2.34
N ASP A 355 -7.37 21.44 1.70
CA ASP A 355 -6.31 20.46 1.89
C ASP A 355 -5.45 20.87 3.07
N VAL A 356 -5.40 20.03 4.10
CA VAL A 356 -4.68 20.32 5.35
C VAL A 356 -3.43 19.46 5.44
N PHE A 357 -2.33 20.01 5.95
CA PHE A 357 -1.05 19.34 6.00
C PHE A 357 -0.49 19.44 7.41
N GLN A 358 0.23 18.41 7.83
CA GLN A 358 0.95 18.45 9.08
C GLN A 358 2.28 19.18 8.86
N MET A 359 2.51 20.22 9.65
CA MET A 359 3.73 21.03 9.58
C MET A 359 4.90 20.32 10.26
N PRO A 360 6.00 20.03 9.52
CA PRO A 360 7.21 19.52 10.12
C PRO A 360 7.82 20.53 11.10
N ALA A 361 8.40 20.04 12.20
CA ALA A 361 9.01 20.92 13.20
C ALA A 361 10.18 21.72 12.59
N ALA A 362 10.98 21.09 11.72
CA ALA A 362 12.07 21.73 11.00
C ALA A 362 11.58 22.86 10.08
N LEU A 363 10.49 22.66 9.34
CA LEU A 363 9.93 23.70 8.47
C LEU A 363 9.40 24.89 9.29
N ARG A 364 8.74 24.65 10.43
CA ARG A 364 8.27 25.72 11.31
C ARG A 364 9.43 26.55 11.85
N ALA A 365 10.49 25.88 12.33
CA ALA A 365 11.67 26.55 12.86
C ALA A 365 12.37 27.41 11.79
N GLU A 366 12.51 26.89 10.58
CA GLU A 366 13.18 27.64 9.51
C GLU A 366 12.32 28.80 9.00
N LEU A 367 11.00 28.59 8.85
CA LEU A 367 10.08 29.69 8.54
C LEU A 367 10.13 30.79 9.60
N GLU A 368 10.26 30.44 10.90
CA GLU A 368 10.38 31.39 12.00
C GLU A 368 11.62 32.28 11.84
N ARG A 369 12.77 31.70 11.50
CA ARG A 369 14.01 32.45 11.20
C ARG A 369 13.85 33.38 10.01
N GLU A 370 13.22 32.91 8.93
CA GLU A 370 12.96 33.71 7.74
C GLU A 370 11.97 34.87 8.01
N THR A 371 11.18 34.82 9.09
CA THR A 371 10.20 35.88 9.38
C THR A 371 10.83 37.20 9.82
N GLU A 372 12.05 37.19 10.36
CA GLU A 372 12.70 38.39 10.92
C GLU A 372 12.95 39.46 9.85
N HIS A 373 13.23 39.04 8.62
CA HIS A 373 13.62 39.91 7.51
C HIS A 373 12.43 40.42 6.68
N LEU A 374 11.20 40.05 7.02
CA LEU A 374 10.02 40.38 6.24
C LEU A 374 9.37 41.69 6.67
N THR A 375 8.95 42.49 5.68
CA THR A 375 8.11 43.66 5.92
C THR A 375 6.73 43.28 6.46
N HIS A 376 6.02 44.23 7.07
CA HIS A 376 4.66 44.00 7.57
C HIS A 376 3.69 43.51 6.47
N VAL A 377 3.80 44.07 5.26
CA VAL A 377 2.98 43.67 4.10
C VAL A 377 3.29 42.24 3.65
N GLU A 378 4.56 41.85 3.61
CA GLU A 378 4.96 40.47 3.30
C GLU A 378 4.46 39.50 4.38
N LYS A 379 4.57 39.86 5.66
CA LYS A 379 4.06 39.04 6.77
C LYS A 379 2.55 38.80 6.66
N GLN A 380 1.77 39.79 6.25
CA GLN A 380 0.34 39.61 5.99
C GLN A 380 0.11 38.71 4.76
N ARG A 381 0.79 38.97 3.64
CA ARG A 381 0.65 38.20 2.40
C ARG A 381 0.98 36.72 2.59
N LEU A 382 2.01 36.41 3.37
CA LEU A 382 2.48 35.04 3.64
C LEU A 382 1.76 34.38 4.82
N GLY A 383 0.80 35.08 5.46
CA GLY A 383 0.06 34.53 6.60
C GLY A 383 0.90 34.43 7.89
N ILE A 384 2.12 34.96 7.87
CA ILE A 384 3.04 34.97 9.00
C ILE A 384 2.49 35.85 10.12
N TYR A 385 1.89 37.00 9.79
CA TYR A 385 1.23 37.89 10.75
C TYR A 385 0.16 37.18 11.58
N HIS A 386 -0.61 36.28 10.96
CA HIS A 386 -1.66 35.48 11.62
C HIS A 386 -1.13 34.21 12.29
N GLY A 387 0.19 34.01 12.32
CA GLY A 387 0.83 32.87 12.96
C GLY A 387 0.65 31.54 12.23
N TYR A 388 0.27 31.52 10.93
CA TYR A 388 0.06 30.26 10.20
C TYR A 388 1.33 29.39 10.14
N HIS A 389 2.51 30.01 10.11
CA HIS A 389 3.82 29.33 10.16
C HIS A 389 4.09 28.58 11.48
N ARG A 390 3.39 28.91 12.57
CA ARG A 390 3.53 28.26 13.89
C ARG A 390 2.51 27.16 14.14
N ARG A 391 1.50 27.02 13.28
CA ARG A 391 0.44 26.01 13.47
C ARG A 391 0.99 24.62 13.17
N GLU A 392 0.45 23.62 13.87
CA GLU A 392 0.74 22.22 13.58
C GLU A 392 0.08 21.75 12.29
N ARG A 393 -1.10 22.29 11.98
CA ARG A 393 -1.85 22.00 10.76
C ARG A 393 -2.00 23.27 9.94
N VAL A 394 -1.73 23.18 8.65
CA VAL A 394 -1.80 24.31 7.72
C VAL A 394 -2.48 23.92 6.42
N SER A 395 -3.23 24.83 5.81
CA SER A 395 -3.79 24.61 4.48
C SER A 395 -2.73 24.75 3.39
N ARG A 396 -2.91 24.06 2.26
CA ARG A 396 -2.01 24.14 1.09
C ARG A 396 -1.69 25.57 0.66
N VAL A 397 -2.70 26.46 0.73
CA VAL A 397 -2.62 27.89 0.40
C VAL A 397 -1.33 28.53 0.91
N TRP A 398 -1.00 28.29 2.18
CA TRP A 398 0.14 28.93 2.82
C TRP A 398 1.44 28.25 2.44
N ILE A 399 1.44 26.92 2.35
CA ILE A 399 2.59 26.13 1.88
C ILE A 399 3.00 26.56 0.47
N ASP A 400 2.04 26.71 -0.45
CA ASP A 400 2.32 27.15 -1.82
C ASP A 400 2.87 28.58 -1.87
N ARG A 401 2.36 29.49 -1.02
CA ARG A 401 2.91 30.85 -0.89
C ARG A 401 4.34 30.83 -0.35
N TRP A 402 4.63 29.97 0.62
CA TRP A 402 5.99 29.81 1.16
C TRP A 402 6.92 29.18 0.12
N ALA A 403 6.44 28.22 -0.67
CA ALA A 403 7.22 27.59 -1.75
C ALA A 403 7.65 28.61 -2.80
N GLN A 404 6.75 29.53 -3.16
CA GLN A 404 7.05 30.61 -4.11
C GLN A 404 8.04 31.64 -3.55
N ARG A 405 8.00 31.91 -2.23
CA ARG A 405 8.83 32.95 -1.61
C ARG A 405 10.19 32.46 -1.12
N PHE A 406 10.26 31.22 -0.64
CA PHE A 406 11.42 30.65 0.04
C PHE A 406 11.92 29.43 -0.73
N ALA A 407 12.54 29.68 -1.89
CA ALA A 407 13.15 28.62 -2.71
C ALA A 407 14.11 27.69 -1.92
N PRO A 408 14.91 28.17 -0.94
CA PRO A 408 15.75 27.29 -0.12
C PRO A 408 14.97 26.25 0.70
N LEU A 409 13.69 26.48 0.99
CA LEU A 409 12.84 25.59 1.80
C LEU A 409 12.10 24.53 0.97
N ALA A 410 12.37 24.42 -0.33
CA ALA A 410 11.63 23.55 -1.24
C ALA A 410 11.59 22.08 -0.77
N GLU A 411 12.68 21.56 -0.20
CA GLU A 411 12.73 20.17 0.29
C GLU A 411 11.84 19.97 1.54
N LEU A 412 11.95 20.87 2.52
CA LEU A 412 11.11 20.84 3.73
C LEU A 412 9.63 21.03 3.40
N ILE A 413 9.32 21.89 2.43
CA ILE A 413 7.97 22.10 1.92
C ILE A 413 7.48 20.86 1.18
N GLY A 414 8.30 20.23 0.34
CA GLY A 414 7.96 18.97 -0.32
C GLY A 414 7.65 17.87 0.69
N PHE A 415 8.42 17.78 1.78
CA PHE A 415 8.13 16.86 2.87
C PHE A 415 6.81 17.21 3.57
N ALA A 416 6.57 18.47 3.92
CA ALA A 416 5.29 18.90 4.49
C ALA A 416 4.09 18.55 3.59
N LEU A 417 4.25 18.70 2.27
CA LEU A 417 3.23 18.33 1.28
C LEU A 417 2.95 16.82 1.23
N SER A 418 3.82 15.97 1.77
CA SER A 418 3.58 14.53 1.91
C SER A 418 2.77 14.17 3.16
N LEU A 419 2.76 15.01 4.20
CA LEU A 419 2.18 14.67 5.50
C LEU A 419 0.69 15.05 5.60
N ARG A 420 -0.20 14.06 5.70
CA ARG A 420 -1.63 14.27 5.90
C ARG A 420 -2.10 13.87 7.30
N PRO A 421 -2.74 14.78 8.06
CA PRO A 421 -3.30 14.43 9.36
C PRO A 421 -4.31 13.28 9.27
N VAL A 422 -4.36 12.46 10.32
CA VAL A 422 -5.40 11.45 10.51
C VAL A 422 -6.68 12.12 11.01
N ASP A 423 -7.80 11.79 10.36
CA ASP A 423 -9.12 12.37 10.66
C ASP A 423 -10.00 11.40 11.47
N ALA A 424 -10.00 10.12 11.10
CA ALA A 424 -10.87 9.13 11.72
C ALA A 424 -10.23 7.74 11.72
N ILE A 425 -10.64 6.92 12.69
CA ILE A 425 -10.21 5.54 12.86
C ILE A 425 -11.45 4.71 13.14
N GLU A 426 -11.66 3.66 12.36
CA GLU A 426 -12.79 2.72 12.46
C GLU A 426 -12.25 1.32 12.73
N ARG A 427 -12.92 0.55 13.61
CA ARG A 427 -12.58 -0.82 13.99
C ARG A 427 -13.79 -1.74 13.73
N ASP A 428 -13.57 -3.06 13.89
CA ASP A 428 -14.63 -4.07 13.77
C ASP A 428 -15.33 -4.02 12.41
N LEU A 429 -14.51 -3.95 11.36
CA LEU A 429 -15.01 -3.85 9.99
C LEU A 429 -15.59 -5.18 9.54
N SER A 430 -16.69 -5.13 8.80
CA SER A 430 -17.35 -6.30 8.21
C SER A 430 -16.82 -6.61 6.80
N LEU A 431 -15.49 -6.71 6.64
CA LEU A 431 -14.84 -7.03 5.36
C LEU A 431 -14.43 -8.50 5.28
N SER A 432 -14.06 -8.93 4.07
CA SER A 432 -13.43 -10.25 3.85
C SER A 432 -12.19 -10.41 4.72
N GLU A 433 -12.01 -11.60 5.27
CA GLU A 433 -10.86 -11.91 6.13
C GLU A 433 -9.58 -12.21 5.33
N THR A 434 -9.62 -12.17 4.00
CA THR A 434 -8.43 -12.39 3.16
C THR A 434 -7.76 -11.07 2.80
N PHE A 435 -6.57 -10.82 3.34
CA PHE A 435 -5.75 -9.63 3.07
C PHE A 435 -4.49 -9.99 2.28
N PHE A 436 -3.86 -9.00 1.65
CA PHE A 436 -2.74 -9.16 0.71
C PHE A 436 -1.50 -8.40 1.17
N ASP A 437 -0.32 -8.87 0.79
CA ASP A 437 0.95 -8.22 1.15
C ASP A 437 2.08 -8.51 0.14
N PHE A 438 3.15 -7.71 0.17
CA PHE A 438 4.29 -7.74 -0.72
C PHE A 438 5.60 -7.63 0.08
N THR A 439 6.54 -8.54 -0.12
CA THR A 439 7.94 -8.31 0.29
C THR A 439 8.64 -7.55 -0.82
N VAL A 440 9.36 -6.47 -0.50
CA VAL A 440 9.95 -5.58 -1.50
C VAL A 440 11.47 -5.45 -1.32
N ASP A 441 12.19 -5.32 -2.43
CA ASP A 441 13.66 -5.20 -2.43
C ASP A 441 14.12 -3.89 -1.78
N ARG A 442 15.08 -4.00 -0.85
CA ARG A 442 15.70 -2.91 -0.05
C ARG A 442 14.77 -2.09 0.82
N HIS A 443 13.47 -2.19 0.60
CA HIS A 443 12.44 -1.46 1.32
C HIS A 443 11.51 -2.43 1.99
N ASN A 444 11.30 -2.22 3.27
CA ASN A 444 10.29 -2.94 4.01
C ASN A 444 8.94 -2.21 3.94
N ASN A 445 8.67 -1.43 2.88
CA ASN A 445 7.41 -0.72 2.72
C ASN A 445 6.95 -0.64 1.26
N TYR A 446 5.66 -0.37 1.09
CA TYR A 446 5.03 -0.04 -0.19
C TYR A 446 3.90 0.96 0.02
N LEU A 447 3.36 1.47 -1.08
CA LEU A 447 2.27 2.44 -1.08
C LEU A 447 0.94 1.74 -1.36
N ALA A 448 -0.03 1.90 -0.45
CA ALA A 448 -1.41 1.48 -0.70
C ALA A 448 -2.45 2.39 -0.04
N GLY A 449 -3.68 2.32 -0.53
CA GLY A 449 -4.82 3.05 0.03
C GLY A 449 -5.90 3.31 -1.01
N ASN A 450 -7.09 3.70 -0.56
CA ASN A 450 -8.17 4.13 -1.44
C ASN A 450 -8.32 5.65 -1.38
N ASN A 451 -8.62 6.30 -2.51
CA ASN A 451 -8.66 7.77 -2.66
C ASN A 451 -7.31 8.45 -2.35
N GLY A 452 -6.20 7.73 -2.53
CA GLY A 452 -4.86 8.15 -2.14
C GLY A 452 -3.98 6.97 -1.80
N LEU A 453 -2.66 7.20 -1.79
CA LEU A 453 -1.67 6.19 -1.43
C LEU A 453 -0.93 6.62 -0.16
N ALA A 454 -0.89 5.74 0.83
CA ALA A 454 -0.17 5.92 2.09
C ALA A 454 0.91 4.85 2.25
N VAL A 455 1.95 5.13 3.03
CA VAL A 455 3.08 4.21 3.27
C VAL A 455 2.71 3.14 4.28
N ILE A 456 3.02 1.89 3.93
CA ILE A 456 2.65 0.65 4.61
C ILE A 456 3.90 -0.20 4.78
N HIS A 457 4.12 -0.84 5.93
CA HIS A 457 5.39 -1.49 6.24
C HIS A 457 5.27 -2.98 6.58
N ASN A 458 6.36 -3.70 6.37
CA ASN A 458 6.58 -5.09 6.77
C ASN A 458 7.56 -5.11 7.93
N CYS A 459 7.19 -5.53 9.15
CA CYS A 459 8.27 -5.92 10.08
C CYS A 459 7.89 -6.79 11.27
N GLY A 460 8.76 -7.78 11.50
CA GLY A 460 9.03 -8.54 12.72
C GLY A 460 9.93 -9.73 12.35
N ILE A 461 11.11 -9.88 12.98
CA ILE A 461 12.07 -10.96 12.63
C ILE A 461 12.18 -11.97 13.78
N GLY A 462 11.98 -13.26 13.45
CA GLY A 462 12.28 -14.37 14.34
C GLY A 462 13.59 -15.07 13.99
N TYR A 463 14.33 -15.45 15.01
CA TYR A 463 15.59 -16.16 14.95
C TYR A 463 15.50 -17.43 15.79
N GLU A 464 16.21 -18.47 15.38
CA GLU A 464 16.47 -19.65 16.21
C GLU A 464 17.98 -19.74 16.47
N PHE A 465 18.37 -19.81 17.75
CA PHE A 465 19.79 -19.78 18.14
C PHE A 465 20.31 -21.10 18.69
N SER A 466 19.46 -22.13 18.82
CA SER A 466 19.85 -23.39 19.47
C SER A 466 20.63 -24.34 18.56
N THR A 467 20.70 -24.04 17.27
CA THR A 467 21.62 -24.70 16.33
C THR A 467 23.09 -24.29 16.51
N LEU A 468 23.36 -23.23 17.28
CA LEU A 468 24.72 -22.79 17.59
C LEU A 468 25.35 -23.65 18.67
N ARG A 469 26.65 -23.96 18.51
CA ARG A 469 27.41 -24.81 19.43
C ARG A 469 27.44 -24.24 20.86
N PRO A 470 27.29 -25.07 21.91
CA PRO A 470 27.19 -24.62 23.30
C PRO A 470 28.50 -24.02 23.81
N ARG A 471 28.40 -23.10 24.77
CA ARG A 471 29.54 -22.40 25.37
C ARG A 471 30.58 -23.39 25.91
N GLY A 472 31.84 -23.13 25.59
CA GLY A 472 32.97 -23.95 26.06
C GLY A 472 33.16 -25.26 25.28
N ALA A 473 32.37 -25.54 24.25
CA ALA A 473 32.66 -26.65 23.35
C ALA A 473 33.86 -26.32 22.44
N TYR A 474 34.68 -27.34 22.17
CA TYR A 474 35.89 -27.23 21.36
C TYR A 474 35.57 -27.08 19.87
N VAL A 475 36.37 -26.33 19.12
CA VAL A 475 36.22 -26.14 17.66
C VAL A 475 37.50 -26.60 16.97
N SER A 476 37.48 -27.82 16.40
CA SER A 476 38.64 -28.47 15.81
C SER A 476 39.33 -27.67 14.70
N GLY A 477 38.56 -26.95 13.87
CA GLY A 477 39.12 -26.13 12.78
C GLY A 477 39.81 -24.83 13.23
N ALA A 478 39.54 -24.34 14.44
CA ALA A 478 40.07 -23.07 14.95
C ALA A 478 41.04 -23.26 16.14
N GLY A 479 41.12 -24.47 16.70
CA GLY A 479 41.94 -24.75 17.89
C GLY A 479 41.47 -24.01 19.15
N ALA A 480 40.21 -23.57 19.19
CA ALA A 480 39.67 -22.69 20.22
C ALA A 480 38.32 -23.18 20.75
N TYR A 481 37.85 -22.58 21.84
CA TYR A 481 36.54 -22.86 22.44
C TYR A 481 35.52 -21.80 22.01
N THR A 482 34.26 -22.20 21.79
CA THR A 482 33.19 -21.27 21.42
C THR A 482 32.66 -20.48 22.62
N SER A 483 32.24 -19.23 22.38
CA SER A 483 31.58 -18.36 23.36
C SER A 483 30.09 -18.69 23.57
N GLY A 484 29.52 -19.58 22.75
CA GLY A 484 28.15 -20.07 22.88
C GLY A 484 27.08 -19.14 22.30
N PRO A 485 25.82 -19.60 22.16
CA PRO A 485 24.77 -18.91 21.40
C PRO A 485 24.41 -17.54 21.96
N LEU A 486 24.36 -17.38 23.29
CA LEU A 486 23.98 -16.11 23.90
C LEU A 486 24.96 -14.97 23.58
N SER A 487 26.26 -15.27 23.39
CA SER A 487 27.23 -14.25 22.97
C SER A 487 26.97 -13.73 21.55
N PHE A 488 26.49 -14.61 20.65
CA PHE A 488 26.02 -14.19 19.33
C PHE A 488 24.72 -13.40 19.46
N MET A 489 23.79 -13.83 20.32
CA MET A 489 22.58 -13.05 20.59
C MET A 489 22.92 -11.65 21.12
N ASP A 490 23.95 -11.49 21.95
CA ASP A 490 24.41 -10.18 22.42
C ASP A 490 24.89 -9.31 21.23
N ILE A 491 25.57 -9.89 20.25
CA ILE A 491 25.94 -9.18 19.01
C ILE A 491 24.70 -8.79 18.21
N PHE A 492 23.73 -9.68 18.06
CA PHE A 492 22.48 -9.39 17.33
C PHE A 492 21.63 -8.34 18.06
N ASP A 493 21.59 -8.38 19.39
CA ASP A 493 20.92 -7.39 20.25
C ASP A 493 21.60 -6.02 20.10
N LYS A 494 22.93 -5.96 20.12
CA LYS A 494 23.69 -4.73 19.86
C LYS A 494 23.53 -4.24 18.43
N MET A 495 23.57 -5.13 17.45
CA MET A 495 23.32 -4.82 16.05
C MET A 495 21.92 -4.24 15.89
N CYS A 496 20.89 -4.89 16.44
CA CYS A 496 19.52 -4.40 16.39
C CYS A 496 19.38 -3.06 17.12
N PHE A 497 20.03 -2.92 18.28
CA PHE A 497 20.09 -1.67 19.02
C PHE A 497 20.74 -0.54 18.21
N THR A 498 21.88 -0.80 17.54
CA THR A 498 22.60 0.18 16.71
C THR A 498 21.87 0.51 15.41
N ILE A 499 21.21 -0.48 14.79
CA ILE A 499 20.43 -0.34 13.56
C ILE A 499 19.02 0.20 13.84
N SER A 500 18.61 0.28 15.12
CA SER A 500 17.32 0.83 15.55
C SER A 500 16.97 2.05 14.71
N SER A 501 15.82 1.96 14.06
CA SER A 501 15.23 3.03 13.25
C SER A 501 15.44 4.37 13.94
N ALA A 502 16.13 5.30 13.28
CA ALA A 502 16.40 6.64 13.77
C ALA A 502 15.11 7.24 14.37
N GLY A 503 15.09 7.48 15.69
CA GLY A 503 13.90 8.03 16.37
C GLY A 503 13.48 7.40 17.71
N GLY A 504 14.27 6.52 18.33
CA GLY A 504 14.05 6.11 19.73
C GLY A 504 13.12 4.90 19.97
N ARG A 505 12.65 4.21 18.93
CA ARG A 505 11.98 2.90 19.05
C ARG A 505 13.03 1.78 19.10
N ARG A 506 12.89 0.87 20.07
CA ARG A 506 13.67 -0.37 20.16
C ARG A 506 13.31 -1.28 18.98
N GLY A 507 14.30 -1.87 18.31
CA GLY A 507 14.05 -2.93 17.35
C GLY A 507 13.44 -4.15 18.06
N ALA A 508 12.52 -4.84 17.37
CA ALA A 508 11.83 -6.02 17.93
C ALA A 508 12.23 -7.28 17.18
N GLN A 509 12.86 -8.19 17.90
CA GLN A 509 13.33 -9.49 17.43
C GLN A 509 12.68 -10.60 18.27
N MET A 510 12.50 -11.79 17.72
CA MET A 510 12.16 -13.01 18.47
C MET A 510 13.38 -13.92 18.51
N GLY A 511 13.79 -14.36 19.70
CA GLY A 511 14.78 -15.41 19.89
C GLY A 511 14.07 -16.67 20.34
N THR A 512 14.11 -17.70 19.52
CA THR A 512 13.63 -19.05 19.87
C THR A 512 14.81 -19.93 20.26
N PHE A 513 14.57 -20.83 21.22
CA PHE A 513 15.61 -21.69 21.76
C PHE A 513 15.07 -23.05 22.19
N ASP A 514 15.77 -24.11 21.81
CA ASP A 514 15.39 -25.50 22.11
C ASP A 514 15.57 -25.83 23.59
N ILE A 515 14.56 -26.48 24.17
CA ILE A 515 14.54 -26.90 25.57
C ILE A 515 15.63 -27.93 25.92
N GLY A 516 16.15 -28.66 24.94
CA GLY A 516 17.23 -29.65 25.09
C GLY A 516 18.65 -29.11 24.91
N HIS A 517 18.83 -27.81 24.64
CA HIS A 517 20.15 -27.23 24.40
C HIS A 517 20.96 -27.03 25.70
N PRO A 518 22.29 -27.27 25.75
CA PRO A 518 23.09 -27.14 26.98
C PRO A 518 23.06 -25.76 27.65
N ASP A 519 22.95 -24.70 26.84
CA ASP A 519 22.90 -23.31 27.32
C ASP A 519 21.48 -22.79 27.61
N VAL A 520 20.45 -23.64 27.52
CA VAL A 520 19.04 -23.24 27.71
C VAL A 520 18.79 -22.59 29.08
N MET A 521 19.50 -23.04 30.12
CA MET A 521 19.35 -22.48 31.46
C MET A 521 19.90 -21.05 31.55
N GLU A 522 20.93 -20.72 30.76
CA GLU A 522 21.39 -19.33 30.64
C GLU A 522 20.39 -18.51 29.82
N PHE A 523 19.84 -19.08 28.74
CA PHE A 523 18.81 -18.43 27.91
C PHE A 523 17.57 -18.04 28.73
N ILE A 524 17.03 -18.98 29.52
CA ILE A 524 15.88 -18.74 30.42
C ILE A 524 16.17 -17.59 31.38
N ARG A 525 17.41 -17.49 31.87
CA ARG A 525 17.82 -16.48 32.86
C ARG A 525 18.34 -15.19 32.25
N ALA A 526 18.45 -15.09 30.93
CA ALA A 526 19.20 -14.02 30.27
C ALA A 526 18.67 -12.63 30.64
N LYS A 527 17.35 -12.46 30.78
CA LYS A 527 16.72 -11.19 31.14
C LYS A 527 16.78 -10.83 32.63
N ARG A 528 17.27 -11.73 33.49
CA ARG A 528 17.59 -11.39 34.88
C ARG A 528 18.73 -10.38 34.96
N GLU A 529 19.62 -10.42 33.97
CA GLU A 529 20.67 -9.43 33.82
C GLU A 529 20.08 -8.13 33.26
N SER A 530 20.04 -7.10 34.09
CA SER A 530 19.48 -5.81 33.68
C SER A 530 20.24 -5.25 32.48
N GLY A 531 19.52 -5.08 31.35
CA GLY A 531 20.12 -4.50 30.16
C GLY A 531 20.40 -5.48 29.02
N ARG A 532 20.39 -6.78 29.29
CA ARG A 532 20.76 -7.80 28.31
C ARG A 532 19.57 -8.27 27.48
N LEU A 533 19.80 -8.54 26.19
CA LEU A 533 18.80 -9.01 25.22
C LEU A 533 17.50 -8.17 25.19
N ARG A 534 17.62 -6.84 25.32
CA ARG A 534 16.47 -5.93 25.39
C ARG A 534 15.71 -5.79 24.06
N GLN A 535 16.33 -6.11 22.92
CA GLN A 535 15.70 -6.07 21.61
C GLN A 535 15.01 -7.40 21.23
N PHE A 536 15.19 -8.45 22.03
CA PHE A 536 14.56 -9.76 21.83
C PHE A 536 13.32 -9.95 22.72
N ASN A 537 12.30 -10.59 22.18
CA ASN A 537 11.36 -11.44 22.93
C ASN A 537 11.92 -12.86 22.89
N LEU A 538 11.97 -13.56 24.03
CA LEU A 538 12.53 -14.90 24.15
C LEU A 538 11.42 -15.94 24.26
N SER A 539 11.50 -17.02 23.50
CA SER A 539 10.57 -18.16 23.60
C SER A 539 11.30 -19.50 23.53
N LEU A 540 10.80 -20.49 24.25
CA LEU A 540 11.31 -21.86 24.24
C LEU A 540 10.53 -22.71 23.26
N LEU A 541 11.26 -23.52 22.48
CA LEU A 541 10.71 -24.61 21.69
C LEU A 541 10.53 -25.80 22.64
N ILE A 542 9.29 -26.02 23.06
CA ILE A 542 8.90 -27.10 23.97
C ILE A 542 8.44 -28.30 23.16
N THR A 543 9.03 -29.45 23.45
CA THR A 543 8.63 -30.74 22.89
C THR A 543 7.62 -31.45 23.79
N ASP A 544 6.81 -32.33 23.20
CA ASP A 544 5.89 -33.20 23.90
C ASP A 544 6.65 -34.14 24.87
N GLU A 545 7.87 -34.56 24.48
CA GLU A 545 8.79 -35.36 25.31
C GLU A 545 9.15 -34.63 26.62
N PHE A 546 9.51 -33.35 26.54
CA PHE A 546 9.81 -32.56 27.74
C PHE A 546 8.59 -32.44 28.65
N MET A 547 7.41 -32.18 28.07
CA MET A 547 6.17 -32.08 28.83
C MET A 547 5.77 -33.41 29.49
N GLN A 548 6.13 -34.55 28.89
CA GLN A 548 5.96 -35.86 29.51
C GLN A 548 6.96 -36.05 30.66
N ALA A 549 8.23 -35.74 30.46
CA ALA A 549 9.26 -35.82 31.50
C ALA A 549 8.91 -34.96 32.73
N VAL A 550 8.31 -33.78 32.54
CA VAL A 550 7.82 -32.93 33.65
C VAL A 550 6.66 -33.59 34.41
N ARG A 551 5.70 -34.18 33.68
CA ARG A 551 4.53 -34.86 34.28
C ARG A 551 4.94 -36.09 35.09
N GLU A 552 5.91 -36.86 34.58
CA GLU A 552 6.39 -38.12 35.16
C GLU A 552 7.54 -37.92 36.17
N ASP A 553 7.98 -36.68 36.38
CA ASP A 553 9.11 -36.32 37.27
C ASP A 553 10.44 -36.98 36.88
N CYS A 554 10.67 -37.12 35.57
CA CYS A 554 11.87 -37.73 35.01
C CYS A 554 13.05 -36.74 34.92
N GLU A 555 14.23 -37.28 34.65
CA GLU A 555 15.40 -36.50 34.30
C GLU A 555 15.37 -36.02 32.84
N TRP A 556 15.82 -34.80 32.61
CA TRP A 556 15.96 -34.16 31.31
C TRP A 556 17.44 -33.99 30.94
N LYS A 557 17.82 -34.43 29.74
CA LYS A 557 19.20 -34.42 29.25
C LYS A 557 19.43 -33.22 28.32
N LEU A 558 20.33 -32.34 28.72
CA LEU A 558 20.79 -31.24 27.87
C LEU A 558 21.96 -31.72 27.01
N ALA A 559 21.75 -31.78 25.71
CA ALA A 559 22.67 -32.39 24.76
C ALA A 559 22.90 -31.50 23.54
N PHE A 560 24.00 -31.70 22.81
CA PHE A 560 24.29 -31.04 21.53
C PHE A 560 24.82 -32.04 20.49
N PRO A 561 24.50 -31.89 19.18
CA PRO A 561 24.98 -32.82 18.14
C PRO A 561 26.49 -33.02 18.12
N LEU A 562 26.90 -34.27 17.88
CA LEU A 562 28.28 -34.68 17.67
C LEU A 562 28.64 -34.56 16.20
N SER A 563 29.64 -33.73 15.87
CA SER A 563 30.09 -33.60 14.47
C SER A 563 30.87 -34.83 14.02
N LEU A 564 30.82 -35.12 12.70
CA LEU A 564 31.58 -36.22 12.10
C LEU A 564 33.08 -36.13 12.42
N ARG A 565 33.66 -34.93 12.40
CA ARG A 565 35.07 -34.72 12.73
C ARG A 565 35.42 -35.06 14.18
N GLU A 566 34.53 -34.76 15.12
CA GLU A 566 34.73 -35.13 16.53
C GLU A 566 34.59 -36.63 16.73
N TYR A 567 33.67 -37.26 16.00
CA TYR A 567 33.54 -38.70 16.01
C TYR A 567 34.77 -39.40 15.42
N GLU A 568 35.30 -38.91 14.29
CA GLU A 568 36.49 -39.49 13.66
C GLU A 568 37.75 -39.36 14.52
N ALA A 569 37.87 -38.26 15.27
CA ALA A 569 39.01 -38.00 16.14
C ALA A 569 39.03 -38.91 17.38
N ASP A 570 37.89 -39.02 18.08
CA ASP A 570 37.83 -39.68 19.39
C ASP A 570 37.20 -41.08 19.34
N LYS A 571 36.52 -41.43 18.23
CA LYS A 571 35.71 -42.64 18.03
C LYS A 571 34.94 -43.07 19.28
N PRO A 572 34.10 -42.18 19.84
CA PRO A 572 33.40 -42.46 21.08
C PRO A 572 32.39 -43.59 20.90
N ASP A 573 32.17 -44.38 21.97
CA ASP A 573 31.11 -45.37 22.01
C ASP A 573 29.74 -44.69 22.09
N LEU A 574 29.01 -44.70 20.97
CA LEU A 574 27.69 -44.08 20.85
C LEU A 574 26.58 -44.92 21.49
N THR A 575 26.88 -46.13 21.99
CA THR A 575 25.92 -46.97 22.73
C THR A 575 25.84 -46.59 24.21
N ASP A 576 26.79 -45.79 24.72
CA ASP A 576 26.79 -45.27 26.08
C ASP A 576 25.68 -44.22 26.27
N ALA A 577 24.49 -44.69 26.66
CA ALA A 577 23.29 -43.88 26.89
C ALA A 577 23.43 -42.84 28.04
N ALA A 578 24.50 -42.92 28.84
CA ALA A 578 24.84 -41.92 29.83
C ALA A 578 25.59 -40.72 29.24
N LYS A 579 26.25 -40.89 28.07
CA LYS A 579 27.02 -39.84 27.40
C LYS A 579 26.43 -39.38 26.08
N PHE A 580 25.65 -40.22 25.42
CA PHE A 580 25.06 -39.92 24.13
C PHE A 580 23.56 -40.25 24.12
N LEU A 581 22.82 -39.51 23.31
CA LEU A 581 21.43 -39.79 22.97
C LEU A 581 21.20 -39.52 21.48
N TRP A 582 20.19 -40.17 20.92
CA TRP A 582 19.73 -39.94 19.56
C TRP A 582 18.48 -39.07 19.62
N ARG A 583 18.42 -38.02 18.80
CA ARG A 583 17.24 -37.14 18.71
C ARG A 583 17.08 -36.57 17.31
N GLU A 584 15.87 -36.10 17.04
CA GLU A 584 15.59 -35.30 15.86
C GLU A 584 16.37 -33.98 15.89
N TRP A 585 16.89 -33.57 14.73
CA TRP A 585 17.64 -32.33 14.60
C TRP A 585 17.41 -31.73 13.21
N PRO A 586 17.29 -30.40 13.07
CA PRO A 586 16.96 -29.78 11.78
C PRO A 586 18.03 -29.92 10.70
N VAL A 587 19.27 -30.23 11.07
CA VAL A 587 20.42 -30.28 10.16
C VAL A 587 21.17 -31.59 10.32
N HIS A 588 21.22 -32.41 9.28
CA HIS A 588 21.90 -33.70 9.33
C HIS A 588 23.34 -33.62 8.78
N GLU A 589 23.61 -32.68 7.88
CA GLU A 589 24.90 -32.55 7.21
C GLU A 589 26.02 -32.21 8.20
N GLY A 590 27.09 -33.01 8.18
CA GLY A 590 28.25 -32.81 9.04
C GLY A 590 28.15 -33.41 10.45
N TYR A 591 27.03 -34.06 10.79
CA TYR A 591 26.82 -34.76 12.06
C TYR A 591 26.73 -36.28 11.88
N VAL A 592 26.87 -37.02 12.98
CA VAL A 592 26.68 -38.47 12.98
C VAL A 592 25.18 -38.77 13.02
N VAL A 593 24.69 -39.52 12.03
CA VAL A 593 23.28 -39.86 11.86
C VAL A 593 23.12 -41.38 11.83
N ASN A 594 22.08 -41.92 12.47
CA ASN A 594 21.76 -43.35 12.42
C ASN A 594 20.86 -43.70 11.22
N ASP A 595 20.54 -44.99 11.06
CA ASP A 595 19.69 -45.47 9.97
C ASP A 595 18.23 -44.97 10.03
N GLU A 596 17.80 -44.48 11.20
CA GLU A 596 16.47 -43.89 11.44
C GLU A 596 16.44 -42.38 11.15
N GLY A 597 17.58 -41.77 10.79
CA GLY A 597 17.69 -40.34 10.52
C GLY A 597 17.87 -39.47 11.76
N LEU A 598 18.07 -40.06 12.95
CA LEU A 598 18.34 -39.34 14.20
C LEU A 598 19.81 -38.93 14.29
N VAL A 599 20.07 -37.80 14.94
CA VAL A 599 21.42 -37.27 15.13
C VAL A 599 21.98 -37.64 16.50
N ALA A 600 23.20 -38.17 16.53
CA ALA A 600 23.90 -38.48 17.77
C ALA A 600 24.26 -37.19 18.50
N CYS A 601 23.84 -37.07 19.75
CA CYS A 601 24.03 -35.87 20.56
C CYS A 601 24.76 -36.21 21.85
N ARG A 602 25.84 -35.49 22.13
CA ARG A 602 26.59 -35.62 23.37
C ARG A 602 25.83 -34.94 24.50
N ILE A 603 25.66 -35.64 25.62
CA ILE A 603 25.04 -35.14 26.85
C ILE A 603 26.08 -34.29 27.58
N TYR A 604 25.73 -33.03 27.85
CA TYR A 604 26.56 -32.11 28.62
C TYR A 604 26.10 -32.04 30.08
N LYS A 605 24.80 -32.19 30.32
CA LYS A 605 24.22 -32.05 31.65
C LYS A 605 22.88 -32.76 31.76
N THR A 606 22.58 -33.31 32.92
CA THR A 606 21.27 -33.87 33.25
C THR A 606 20.67 -33.12 34.44
N LEU A 607 19.36 -32.82 34.37
CA LEU A 607 18.63 -32.09 35.40
C LEU A 607 17.23 -32.68 35.57
N PRO A 608 16.62 -32.68 36.77
CA PRO A 608 15.20 -33.03 36.91
C PRO A 608 14.32 -32.12 36.05
N ALA A 609 13.43 -32.69 35.23
CA ALA A 609 12.57 -31.94 34.31
C ALA A 609 11.69 -30.94 35.07
N ARG A 610 11.12 -31.35 36.22
CA ARG A 610 10.32 -30.48 37.09
C ARG A 610 11.12 -29.27 37.58
N ARG A 611 12.38 -29.44 37.94
CA ARG A 611 13.25 -28.32 38.34
C ARG A 611 13.46 -27.33 37.20
N MET A 612 13.59 -27.83 35.98
CA MET A 612 13.72 -26.98 34.80
C MET A 612 12.42 -26.21 34.55
N TRP A 613 11.27 -26.89 34.61
CA TRP A 613 9.95 -26.29 34.53
C TRP A 613 9.75 -25.18 35.58
N ASP A 614 10.11 -25.41 36.84
CA ASP A 614 9.98 -24.42 37.91
C ASP A 614 10.79 -23.15 37.63
N VAL A 615 12.00 -23.29 37.09
CA VAL A 615 12.84 -22.14 36.70
C VAL A 615 12.22 -21.38 35.54
N ILE A 616 11.63 -22.08 34.57
CA ILE A 616 10.92 -21.47 33.45
C ILE A 616 9.69 -20.71 33.95
N MET A 617 8.86 -21.31 34.80
CA MET A 617 7.68 -20.68 35.38
C MET A 617 8.04 -19.45 36.21
N THR A 618 9.09 -19.55 37.03
CA THR A 618 9.56 -18.43 37.85
C THR A 618 10.07 -17.29 36.97
N SER A 619 10.85 -17.58 35.92
CA SER A 619 11.31 -16.55 34.99
C SER A 619 10.15 -15.88 34.24
N THR A 620 9.17 -16.69 33.80
CA THR A 620 7.98 -16.19 33.10
C THR A 620 7.15 -15.29 34.02
N TYR A 621 7.04 -15.64 35.30
CA TYR A 621 6.36 -14.82 36.30
C TYR A 621 7.11 -13.50 36.57
N ASP A 622 8.43 -13.56 36.79
CA ASP A 622 9.24 -12.40 37.17
C ASP A 622 9.48 -11.42 36.01
N PHE A 623 9.62 -11.92 34.78
CA PHE A 623 10.08 -11.16 33.61
C PHE A 623 9.19 -11.27 32.37
N ALA A 624 8.02 -11.91 32.49
CA ALA A 624 7.11 -12.21 31.37
C ALA A 624 7.72 -13.09 30.25
N GLU A 625 8.89 -13.69 30.50
CA GLU A 625 9.66 -14.46 29.52
C GLU A 625 10.50 -15.58 30.18
N PRO A 626 10.80 -16.67 29.46
CA PRO A 626 10.50 -16.92 28.05
C PRO A 626 9.05 -17.36 27.79
N GLY A 627 8.53 -17.06 26.59
CA GLY A 627 7.29 -17.65 26.08
C GLY A 627 7.44 -19.13 25.71
N PHE A 628 6.33 -19.76 25.30
CA PHE A 628 6.27 -21.19 24.96
C PHE A 628 5.79 -21.37 23.53
N ILE A 629 6.49 -22.24 22.79
CA ILE A 629 6.09 -22.70 21.47
C ILE A 629 6.09 -24.22 21.53
N LEU A 630 4.91 -24.84 21.42
CA LEU A 630 4.79 -26.30 21.33
C LEU A 630 5.23 -26.73 19.93
N ILE A 631 6.52 -27.02 19.79
CA ILE A 631 7.17 -27.09 18.48
C ILE A 631 6.77 -28.34 17.70
N ASP A 632 6.50 -29.43 18.42
CA ASP A 632 6.04 -30.69 17.82
C ASP A 632 4.66 -30.49 17.20
N ARG A 633 3.72 -29.86 17.94
CA ARG A 633 2.39 -29.50 17.44
C ARG A 633 2.44 -28.54 16.26
N ALA A 634 3.33 -27.55 16.31
CA ALA A 634 3.51 -26.61 15.21
C ALA A 634 3.98 -27.32 13.92
N ASN A 635 4.86 -28.32 14.04
CA ASN A 635 5.34 -29.09 12.89
C ASN A 635 4.35 -30.18 12.43
N GLU A 636 3.60 -30.82 13.34
CA GLU A 636 2.50 -31.73 12.99
C GLU A 636 1.44 -31.03 12.13
N MET A 637 1.15 -29.77 12.43
CA MET A 637 0.18 -28.94 11.71
C MET A 637 0.78 -28.18 10.52
N ASN A 638 2.06 -28.40 10.20
CA ASN A 638 2.74 -27.69 9.12
C ASN A 638 2.38 -28.28 7.75
N ASN A 639 1.65 -27.52 6.93
CA ASN A 639 1.32 -27.91 5.55
C ASN A 639 2.54 -28.10 4.63
N ASN A 640 3.70 -27.56 5.01
CA ASN A 640 4.96 -27.68 4.27
C ASN A 640 5.94 -28.68 4.91
N TRP A 641 5.46 -29.60 5.75
CA TRP A 641 6.29 -30.59 6.47
C TRP A 641 7.27 -31.37 5.59
N TRP A 642 6.98 -31.52 4.29
CA TRP A 642 7.80 -32.25 3.32
C TRP A 642 9.07 -31.51 2.89
N CYS A 643 9.17 -30.19 3.11
CA CYS A 643 10.35 -29.40 2.74
C CYS A 643 10.86 -28.43 3.81
N GLU A 644 10.17 -28.28 4.94
CA GLU A 644 10.62 -27.40 6.01
C GLU A 644 10.30 -27.94 7.41
N ASN A 645 11.14 -27.55 8.37
CA ASN A 645 10.93 -27.76 9.79
C ASN A 645 10.87 -26.39 10.46
N ILE A 646 9.72 -26.04 11.02
CA ILE A 646 9.50 -24.76 11.69
C ILE A 646 10.25 -24.77 13.01
N ARG A 647 11.15 -23.80 13.20
CA ARG A 647 11.90 -23.63 14.45
C ARG A 647 11.92 -22.19 14.98
N ALA A 648 11.35 -21.23 14.26
CA ALA A 648 11.22 -19.85 14.70
C ALA A 648 9.84 -19.29 14.37
N THR A 649 9.44 -18.25 15.10
CA THR A 649 8.20 -17.49 14.85
C THR A 649 8.48 -15.99 14.85
N ASN A 650 7.56 -15.19 14.34
CA ASN A 650 7.65 -13.74 14.39
C ASN A 650 7.55 -13.20 15.86
N PRO A 651 8.01 -11.96 16.13
CA PRO A 651 7.99 -11.32 17.46
C PRO A 651 6.67 -11.27 18.23
N CYS A 652 5.56 -11.62 17.58
CA CYS A 652 4.22 -11.53 18.15
C CYS A 652 3.59 -12.89 18.47
N VAL A 653 4.33 -14.01 18.40
CA VAL A 653 3.89 -15.40 18.65
C VAL A 653 2.38 -15.56 18.42
N THR A 654 1.97 -15.68 17.16
CA THR A 654 0.57 -16.04 16.90
C THR A 654 0.37 -17.47 17.35
N ALA A 655 -0.26 -17.64 18.52
CA ALA A 655 -0.88 -18.89 18.95
C ALA A 655 -1.86 -19.41 17.89
#